data_AF-A0A833LQ43-F1
#
_entry.id   AF-A0A833LQ43-F1
#
_cell.length_a   1.000
_cell.length_b   1.000
_cell.length_c   1.000
_cell.angle_alpha   90.00
_cell.angle_beta   90.00
_cell.angle_gamma   90.00
#
_symmetry.space_group_name_H-M   'P 1'
#
loop_
_entity.id
_entity.type
_entity.pdbx_description
1 polymer ?
#
loop_
_entity_poly.entity_id
_entity_poly.type
_entity_poly.pdbx_seq_one_letter_code
_entity_poly.pdbx_strand_id
1 'polypeptide(L)'
;MPLIRFPARALALVAGLLAAGVTHAMQFVVTTPADSGPGSLRAAIGMANTTVGIPDSITFAIDPMIHGQGPWTIALRKPLPPIADRVIVSAYSQPGSAPGFPARPMIDIDVSGMTCTADRDFGSPLTVIRGGERSLIAGFNVFGEATADCRGAGILVLADGVQLVSNRIGLRADGSVAGLHGLSAGIGVLVSRGVIVGGPGSDQGNVFAGIDTQALVIDGEQHTVRNNWFGSNGMGEVAAGSMIGKAGLLTGAIVLYPPRVYASLYSLAIQTASFGLRDSHITGNHFVAVDYDGIYLMGGGPQGPDSHGNHVTGNRFGTNVWGLPGAGTGTAIRLARAARDTEIADNLISNSNSGIVLHPRDRDPEQSPAGAGNRISRNRFVDLDAPAIELADADPLANDALDADEGANRLQNRPVLRLANTAGLLEGDLHSMPGRSYTIELFLSAACGHAGGNIADLFLQSFSVTTDDHGDAAFSRVLPQPAFDHFQVGDVLTATATDADGNTSELSDCVGVAATLPVTMRMPTYPVRVPAMDQTLGASVTIAGNGPLPPSGSVVFSVIDPLGRRRELGRATIVNGQASLPPPPQGVLPQAGRYRIEARYDGDVRYAAHAQLSPDVVVFRPASALLQPERSAPVRHDPGSGVWEWLDPGSPQSLSVDWADRYIDADRFDGRATDQMLFSKGGEYFLVDGQGHAQRRTSGVLGSREILDLIQVDDDVLADALVRDPASGEYAIVRRLFQREQGETLRPLGISAELQWRGSGDIDGDGHTDLVFQVPGSNQASIVLMRDGAAVATARVAMPNLPLRQVTTADVDGDGFDDLLWGDPATARIEVERFERGNAAGHLGGDLGTAGWSLPGPVHTAKPGDNDYGMAELLLDDGVGNPSLWTGLRVGSSGVYGTLEVLPYGGGYELERSR
;
A
#
# COMPACT_ATOMS: atom_id res chain seq x y z
N MET A 1 -22.27 -24.63 -101.98
CA MET A 1 -23.23 -24.16 -102.99
C MET A 1 -24.64 -24.34 -102.43
N PRO A 2 -25.60 -23.41 -102.62
CA PRO A 2 -25.56 -21.97 -102.94
C PRO A 2 -26.10 -21.11 -101.75
N LEU A 3 -25.65 -19.89 -101.49
CA LEU A 3 -25.90 -18.61 -102.18
C LEU A 3 -27.39 -18.19 -102.19
N ILE A 4 -27.74 -17.18 -101.37
CA ILE A 4 -28.74 -16.16 -101.70
C ILE A 4 -28.13 -14.79 -101.37
N ARG A 5 -28.10 -13.92 -102.40
CA ARG A 5 -27.60 -12.53 -102.46
C ARG A 5 -28.71 -11.54 -102.04
N PHE A 6 -28.44 -10.36 -101.48
CA PHE A 6 -28.16 -9.06 -102.14
C PHE A 6 -28.27 -7.92 -101.06
N PRO A 7 -27.95 -6.63 -101.34
CA PRO A 7 -26.68 -6.00 -101.69
C PRO A 7 -26.26 -4.87 -100.71
N ALA A 8 -25.06 -4.33 -100.95
CA ALA A 8 -24.41 -3.25 -100.22
C ALA A 8 -25.13 -1.88 -100.24
N ARG A 9 -25.12 -1.20 -99.09
CA ARG A 9 -24.87 0.24 -99.00
C ARG A 9 -23.93 0.50 -97.82
N ALA A 10 -22.71 0.93 -98.15
CA ALA A 10 -21.70 1.38 -97.20
C ALA A 10 -21.68 2.92 -97.20
N LEU A 11 -21.68 3.52 -96.00
CA LEU A 11 -20.74 4.53 -95.48
C LEU A 11 -21.44 5.43 -94.44
N ALA A 12 -21.26 5.12 -93.16
CA ALA A 12 -21.02 6.10 -92.09
C ALA A 12 -20.61 5.34 -90.82
N LEU A 13 -19.39 5.62 -90.38
CA LEU A 13 -18.72 5.11 -89.21
C LEU A 13 -19.50 5.49 -87.93
N VAL A 14 -19.99 4.51 -87.16
CA VAL A 14 -20.31 4.71 -85.73
C VAL A 14 -19.65 3.57 -84.97
N ALA A 15 -18.44 3.85 -84.49
CA ALA A 15 -17.82 3.07 -83.42
C ALA A 15 -18.58 3.42 -82.13
N GLY A 16 -19.60 2.63 -81.80
CA GLY A 16 -20.23 2.64 -80.49
C GLY A 16 -19.31 1.97 -79.47
N LEU A 17 -18.26 2.68 -79.05
CA LEU A 17 -17.54 2.34 -77.82
C LEU A 17 -18.47 2.66 -76.64
N LEU A 18 -18.95 1.62 -75.97
CA LEU A 18 -19.33 1.69 -74.56
C LEU A 18 -18.06 2.02 -73.75
N ALA A 19 -17.73 3.31 -73.66
CA ALA A 19 -16.91 3.81 -72.57
C ALA A 19 -17.81 3.82 -71.32
N ALA A 20 -17.75 2.76 -70.52
CA ALA A 20 -18.09 2.86 -69.11
C ALA A 20 -17.12 3.88 -68.51
N GLY A 21 -17.56 5.14 -68.44
CA GLY A 21 -16.80 6.19 -67.79
C GLY A 21 -16.59 5.78 -66.34
N VAL A 22 -15.32 5.66 -65.94
CA VAL A 22 -14.96 5.60 -64.52
C VAL A 22 -15.41 6.93 -63.92
N THR A 23 -16.48 6.91 -63.14
CA THR A 23 -16.96 8.08 -62.44
C THR A 23 -16.05 8.33 -61.24
N HIS A 24 -15.30 9.43 -61.28
CA HIS A 24 -14.35 9.81 -60.23
C HIS A 24 -15.06 10.72 -59.21
N ALA A 25 -14.60 10.69 -57.95
CA ALA A 25 -15.05 11.63 -56.93
C ALA A 25 -14.84 13.07 -57.38
N MET A 26 -15.90 13.87 -57.33
CA MET A 26 -15.90 15.27 -57.71
C MET A 26 -15.60 16.15 -56.51
N GLN A 27 -14.96 17.28 -56.77
CA GLN A 27 -14.74 18.35 -55.79
C GLN A 27 -15.57 19.57 -56.19
N PHE A 28 -16.50 19.96 -55.32
CA PHE A 28 -17.30 21.16 -55.46
C PHE A 28 -16.78 22.23 -54.51
N VAL A 29 -16.41 23.39 -55.05
CA VAL A 29 -15.82 24.48 -54.28
C VAL A 29 -16.86 25.57 -54.02
N VAL A 30 -17.08 25.90 -52.75
CA VAL A 30 -17.87 27.05 -52.30
C VAL A 30 -16.98 28.28 -52.34
N THR A 31 -17.34 29.26 -53.16
CA THR A 31 -16.54 30.48 -53.41
C THR A 31 -17.23 31.76 -52.97
N THR A 32 -18.50 31.68 -52.55
CA THR A 32 -19.27 32.85 -52.09
C THR A 32 -20.09 32.53 -50.83
N PRO A 33 -20.23 33.48 -49.88
CA PRO A 33 -21.10 33.31 -48.72
C PRO A 33 -22.59 33.54 -49.01
N ALA A 34 -22.97 33.80 -50.28
CA ALA A 34 -24.36 33.99 -50.64
C ALA A 34 -25.21 32.72 -50.36
N ASP A 35 -26.45 32.89 -49.91
CA ASP A 35 -27.40 31.79 -49.63
C ASP A 35 -27.70 30.92 -50.87
N SER A 36 -27.66 31.49 -52.06
CA SER A 36 -27.99 30.81 -53.32
C SER A 36 -27.24 31.41 -54.51
N GLY A 37 -27.27 30.70 -55.65
CA GLY A 37 -26.57 31.07 -56.88
C GLY A 37 -25.29 30.27 -57.10
N PRO A 38 -24.63 30.43 -58.26
CA PRO A 38 -23.38 29.74 -58.57
C PRO A 38 -22.30 29.99 -57.50
N GLY A 39 -21.59 28.92 -57.11
CA GLY A 39 -20.52 28.97 -56.12
C GLY A 39 -20.97 29.01 -54.65
N SER A 40 -22.27 28.97 -54.35
CA SER A 40 -22.76 28.87 -52.96
C SER A 40 -22.74 27.44 -52.43
N LEU A 41 -22.81 27.29 -51.10
CA LEU A 41 -22.98 25.99 -50.44
C LEU A 41 -24.24 25.26 -50.94
N ARG A 42 -25.34 25.99 -51.16
CA ARG A 42 -26.58 25.45 -51.70
C ARG A 42 -26.39 24.83 -53.09
N ALA A 43 -25.64 25.51 -53.97
CA ALA A 43 -25.33 24.98 -55.29
C ALA A 43 -24.40 23.76 -55.22
N ALA A 44 -23.39 23.79 -54.34
CA ALA A 44 -22.46 22.68 -54.14
C ALA A 44 -23.17 21.40 -53.67
N ILE A 45 -24.08 21.50 -52.68
CA ILE A 45 -24.89 20.36 -52.23
C ILE A 45 -25.79 19.86 -53.37
N GLY A 46 -26.43 20.77 -54.10
CA GLY A 46 -27.26 20.41 -55.25
C GLY A 46 -26.49 19.62 -56.32
N MET A 47 -25.23 19.98 -56.58
CA MET A 47 -24.38 19.24 -57.52
C MET A 47 -23.95 17.88 -56.96
N ALA A 48 -23.52 17.81 -55.70
CA ALA A 48 -23.14 16.54 -55.05
C ALA A 48 -24.30 15.52 -55.04
N ASN A 49 -25.53 15.98 -54.88
CA ASN A 49 -26.70 15.10 -54.95
C ASN A 49 -26.99 14.52 -56.36
N THR A 50 -26.33 15.02 -57.41
CA THR A 50 -26.50 14.51 -58.79
C THR A 50 -25.50 13.42 -59.17
N THR A 51 -24.48 13.19 -58.34
CA THR A 51 -23.33 12.30 -58.59
C THR A 51 -23.42 11.00 -57.78
N VAL A 52 -24.63 10.41 -57.78
CA VAL A 52 -25.06 9.28 -56.94
C VAL A 52 -24.05 8.12 -56.85
N GLY A 53 -23.70 7.72 -55.63
CA GLY A 53 -22.91 6.54 -55.33
C GLY A 53 -21.39 6.77 -55.32
N ILE A 54 -20.94 8.02 -55.37
CA ILE A 54 -19.54 8.41 -55.38
C ILE A 54 -19.28 9.34 -54.18
N PRO A 55 -18.21 9.12 -53.38
CA PRO A 55 -17.92 9.98 -52.25
C PRO A 55 -17.32 11.32 -52.71
N ASP A 56 -18.18 12.28 -53.02
CA ASP A 56 -17.76 13.62 -53.43
C ASP A 56 -17.22 14.45 -52.26
N SER A 57 -16.59 15.57 -52.57
CA SER A 57 -16.13 16.54 -51.56
C SER A 57 -16.68 17.94 -51.83
N ILE A 58 -17.12 18.60 -50.78
CA ILE A 58 -17.47 20.02 -50.76
C ILE A 58 -16.41 20.75 -49.93
N THR A 59 -15.67 21.64 -50.58
CA THR A 59 -14.60 22.45 -49.97
C THR A 59 -14.91 23.94 -50.11
N PHE A 60 -14.22 24.79 -49.35
CA PHE A 60 -14.46 26.24 -49.27
C PHE A 60 -13.21 27.00 -49.68
N ALA A 61 -13.40 28.02 -50.52
CA ALA A 61 -12.35 28.94 -50.96
C ALA A 61 -12.96 30.32 -51.28
N ILE A 62 -13.66 30.89 -50.29
CA ILE A 62 -14.21 32.25 -50.35
C ILE A 62 -13.04 33.24 -50.35
N ASP A 63 -12.97 34.06 -51.39
CA ASP A 63 -11.87 34.99 -51.61
C ASP A 63 -12.01 36.25 -50.73
N PRO A 64 -11.05 36.53 -49.82
CA PRO A 64 -11.08 37.73 -48.99
C PRO A 64 -11.01 39.04 -49.79
N MET A 65 -10.48 39.03 -51.01
CA MET A 65 -10.40 40.21 -51.87
C MET A 65 -11.76 40.58 -52.47
N ILE A 66 -12.67 39.59 -52.60
CA ILE A 66 -14.02 39.79 -53.15
C ILE A 66 -15.04 39.98 -52.03
N HIS A 67 -14.92 39.20 -50.96
CA HIS A 67 -15.94 39.10 -49.92
C HIS A 67 -15.54 39.69 -48.56
N GLY A 68 -14.39 40.36 -48.49
CA GLY A 68 -13.84 40.90 -47.25
C GLY A 68 -13.13 39.84 -46.39
N GLN A 69 -12.38 40.29 -45.39
CA GLN A 69 -11.75 39.38 -44.42
C GLN A 69 -12.84 38.66 -43.63
N GLY A 70 -12.74 37.33 -43.52
CA GLY A 70 -13.68 36.52 -42.76
C GLY A 70 -13.62 36.79 -41.24
N PRO A 71 -14.44 36.09 -40.44
CA PRO A 71 -15.28 34.94 -40.79
C PRO A 71 -16.40 35.27 -41.80
N TRP A 72 -16.75 34.29 -42.63
CA TRP A 72 -17.76 34.46 -43.68
C TRP A 72 -19.08 33.83 -43.26
N THR A 73 -20.11 34.66 -43.15
CA THR A 73 -21.44 34.24 -42.74
C THR A 73 -22.34 33.97 -43.94
N ILE A 74 -22.84 32.74 -44.02
CA ILE A 74 -23.91 32.31 -44.93
C ILE A 74 -25.24 32.49 -44.18
N ALA A 75 -25.91 33.61 -44.42
CA ALA A 75 -27.22 33.89 -43.86
C ALA A 75 -28.32 33.16 -44.64
N LEU A 76 -28.87 32.09 -44.06
CA LEU A 76 -29.86 31.25 -44.73
C LEU A 76 -31.23 31.94 -44.75
N ARG A 77 -31.88 31.93 -45.92
CA ARG A 77 -33.29 32.38 -46.06
C ARG A 77 -34.29 31.22 -45.94
N LYS A 78 -33.84 30.01 -46.30
CA LYS A 78 -34.57 28.73 -46.25
C LYS A 78 -33.58 27.60 -45.95
N PRO A 79 -34.03 26.45 -45.44
CA PRO A 79 -33.21 25.24 -45.31
C PRO A 79 -32.38 24.94 -46.56
N LEU A 80 -31.14 24.44 -46.39
CA LEU A 80 -30.35 23.93 -47.52
C LEU A 80 -31.03 22.67 -48.10
N PRO A 81 -30.79 22.34 -49.39
CA PRO A 81 -31.21 21.06 -49.94
C PRO A 81 -30.65 19.92 -49.06
N PRO A 82 -31.41 18.85 -48.78
CA PRO A 82 -30.90 17.74 -47.99
C PRO A 82 -29.75 17.05 -48.73
N ILE A 83 -28.72 16.64 -48.01
CA ILE A 83 -27.65 15.78 -48.52
C ILE A 83 -28.25 14.38 -48.71
N ALA A 84 -28.36 13.96 -49.96
CA ALA A 84 -29.01 12.71 -50.38
C ALA A 84 -28.04 11.72 -51.05
N ASP A 85 -26.76 12.08 -51.17
CA ASP A 85 -25.68 11.18 -51.57
C ASP A 85 -24.45 11.37 -50.66
N ARG A 86 -23.57 10.38 -50.60
CA ARG A 86 -22.39 10.40 -49.73
C ARG A 86 -21.46 11.55 -50.10
N VAL A 87 -21.19 12.44 -49.14
CA VAL A 87 -20.31 13.61 -49.36
C VAL A 87 -19.42 13.92 -48.17
N ILE A 88 -18.23 14.44 -48.45
CA ILE A 88 -17.30 15.00 -47.46
C ILE A 88 -17.41 16.52 -47.50
N VAL A 89 -18.04 17.12 -46.49
CA VAL A 89 -18.13 18.57 -46.35
C VAL A 89 -17.09 19.04 -45.33
N SER A 90 -16.10 19.79 -45.81
CA SER A 90 -14.99 20.27 -44.98
C SER A 90 -14.92 21.78 -44.98
N ALA A 91 -15.59 22.43 -44.02
CA ALA A 91 -15.52 23.88 -43.85
C ALA A 91 -14.11 24.36 -43.45
N TYR A 92 -13.32 23.51 -42.77
CA TYR A 92 -11.90 23.78 -42.50
C TYR A 92 -11.01 23.90 -43.74
N SER A 93 -11.50 23.52 -44.92
CA SER A 93 -10.76 23.77 -46.17
C SER A 93 -10.68 25.25 -46.53
N GLN A 94 -11.53 26.10 -45.95
CA GLN A 94 -11.46 27.56 -46.13
C GLN A 94 -10.12 28.09 -45.63
N PRO A 95 -9.32 28.78 -46.48
CA PRO A 95 -8.11 29.47 -46.04
C PRO A 95 -8.37 30.39 -44.84
N GLY A 96 -7.50 30.28 -43.82
CA GLY A 96 -7.65 30.96 -42.53
C GLY A 96 -8.31 30.09 -41.45
N SER A 97 -8.92 28.96 -41.83
CA SER A 97 -9.44 28.00 -40.86
C SER A 97 -8.35 27.10 -40.30
N ALA A 98 -8.42 26.76 -39.02
CA ALA A 98 -7.49 25.81 -38.39
C ALA A 98 -8.24 24.86 -37.44
N PRO A 99 -8.14 23.53 -37.61
CA PRO A 99 -8.54 22.59 -36.55
C PRO A 99 -7.56 22.69 -35.37
N GLY A 100 -7.94 22.22 -34.19
CA GLY A 100 -7.07 22.22 -33.00
C GLY A 100 -7.71 22.88 -31.78
N PHE A 101 -6.89 23.16 -30.76
CA PHE A 101 -7.31 23.92 -29.56
C PHE A 101 -6.43 25.17 -29.40
N PRO A 102 -6.98 26.39 -29.60
CA PRO A 102 -8.35 26.68 -29.99
C PRO A 102 -8.59 26.46 -31.49
N ALA A 103 -9.71 25.81 -31.85
CA ALA A 103 -10.12 25.70 -33.25
C ALA A 103 -10.48 27.09 -33.79
N ARG A 104 -10.31 27.29 -35.10
CA ARG A 104 -10.65 28.52 -35.81
C ARG A 104 -11.46 28.19 -37.07
N PRO A 105 -12.70 27.72 -36.96
CA PRO A 105 -13.58 27.59 -38.13
C PRO A 105 -13.97 28.97 -38.66
N MET A 106 -13.84 29.21 -39.97
CA MET A 106 -14.12 30.53 -40.59
C MET A 106 -15.49 30.62 -41.28
N ILE A 107 -16.28 29.55 -41.28
CA ILE A 107 -17.57 29.47 -41.99
C ILE A 107 -18.71 29.46 -40.98
N ASP A 108 -19.48 30.54 -41.00
CA ASP A 108 -20.65 30.74 -40.16
C ASP A 108 -21.94 30.46 -40.95
N ILE A 109 -22.86 29.72 -40.36
CA ILE A 109 -24.22 29.47 -40.84
C ILE A 109 -25.18 30.20 -39.89
N ASP A 110 -25.75 31.31 -40.36
CA ASP A 110 -26.70 32.11 -39.58
C ASP A 110 -28.14 31.75 -39.97
N VAL A 111 -28.93 31.33 -38.99
CA VAL A 111 -30.32 30.90 -39.17
C VAL A 111 -31.34 31.99 -38.85
N SER A 112 -30.90 33.19 -38.45
CA SER A 112 -31.78 34.27 -37.96
C SER A 112 -32.78 34.79 -39.00
N GLY A 113 -32.48 34.61 -40.30
CA GLY A 113 -33.37 34.96 -41.41
C GLY A 113 -34.10 33.77 -42.02
N MET A 114 -33.97 32.57 -41.44
CA MET A 114 -34.46 31.34 -42.03
C MET A 114 -35.96 31.17 -41.79
N THR A 115 -36.71 31.03 -42.89
CA THR A 115 -38.14 30.74 -42.88
C THR A 115 -38.40 29.29 -43.29
N CYS A 116 -39.26 28.62 -42.52
CA CYS A 116 -39.74 27.28 -42.83
C CYS A 116 -41.22 27.37 -43.22
N THR A 117 -41.67 26.52 -44.14
CA THR A 117 -43.08 26.45 -44.53
C THR A 117 -43.93 25.94 -43.36
N ALA A 118 -45.11 26.54 -43.16
CA ALA A 118 -46.01 26.33 -42.01
C ALA A 118 -46.57 24.89 -41.87
N ASP A 119 -46.18 23.96 -42.74
CA ASP A 119 -46.65 22.56 -42.77
C ASP A 119 -45.93 21.63 -41.78
N ARG A 120 -45.43 22.17 -40.66
CA ARG A 120 -44.69 21.41 -39.63
C ARG A 120 -43.49 20.63 -40.22
N ASP A 121 -42.81 21.20 -41.21
CA ASP A 121 -41.77 20.53 -41.99
C ASP A 121 -40.43 20.32 -41.25
N PHE A 122 -40.36 20.53 -39.92
CA PHE A 122 -39.16 20.29 -39.11
C PHE A 122 -37.88 20.83 -39.79
N GLY A 123 -37.97 22.04 -40.36
CA GLY A 123 -36.94 22.59 -41.22
C GLY A 123 -35.63 22.77 -40.46
N SER A 124 -34.59 22.13 -40.97
CA SER A 124 -33.22 22.18 -40.45
C SER A 124 -32.30 22.93 -41.41
N PRO A 125 -31.37 23.77 -40.93
CA PRO A 125 -30.38 24.45 -41.77
C PRO A 125 -29.63 23.47 -42.67
N LEU A 126 -29.19 22.35 -42.10
CA LEU A 126 -28.51 21.26 -42.78
C LEU A 126 -29.17 19.92 -42.42
N THR A 127 -29.50 19.11 -43.43
CA THR A 127 -30.11 17.79 -43.25
C THR A 127 -29.34 16.74 -44.06
N VAL A 128 -29.04 15.59 -43.48
CA VAL A 128 -28.57 14.39 -44.18
C VAL A 128 -29.68 13.35 -44.15
N ILE A 129 -30.13 12.89 -45.32
CA ILE A 129 -31.20 11.90 -45.46
C ILE A 129 -30.67 10.58 -46.03
N ARG A 130 -31.48 9.52 -46.02
CA ARG A 130 -31.14 8.25 -46.67
C ARG A 130 -30.63 8.45 -48.11
N GLY A 131 -29.54 7.77 -48.45
CA GLY A 131 -28.68 8.02 -49.61
C GLY A 131 -27.38 8.78 -49.23
N GLY A 132 -27.43 9.63 -48.21
CA GLY A 132 -26.29 10.38 -47.68
C GLY A 132 -25.41 9.61 -46.68
N GLU A 133 -25.49 8.28 -46.65
CA GLU A 133 -24.80 7.47 -45.64
C GLU A 133 -23.28 7.70 -45.67
N ARG A 134 -22.64 7.64 -44.50
CA ARG A 134 -21.18 7.82 -44.35
C ARG A 134 -20.65 9.16 -44.85
N SER A 135 -21.50 10.18 -44.89
CA SER A 135 -21.09 11.56 -45.12
C SER A 135 -20.30 12.09 -43.92
N LEU A 136 -19.39 13.04 -44.17
CA LEU A 136 -18.66 13.78 -43.14
C LEU A 136 -19.09 15.24 -43.19
N ILE A 137 -19.46 15.80 -42.04
CA ILE A 137 -19.74 17.22 -41.86
C ILE A 137 -18.80 17.78 -40.80
N ALA A 138 -17.88 18.65 -41.22
CA ALA A 138 -16.84 19.17 -40.35
C ALA A 138 -16.66 20.69 -40.46
N GLY A 139 -16.56 21.35 -39.29
CA GLY A 139 -16.05 22.72 -39.16
C GLY A 139 -17.05 23.85 -39.36
N PHE A 140 -18.35 23.58 -39.31
CA PHE A 140 -19.36 24.64 -39.36
C PHE A 140 -19.57 25.28 -38.00
N ASN A 141 -19.83 26.59 -37.99
CA ASN A 141 -20.46 27.28 -36.88
C ASN A 141 -21.94 27.51 -37.23
N VAL A 142 -22.88 27.04 -36.41
CA VAL A 142 -24.33 27.18 -36.66
C VAL A 142 -24.95 27.95 -35.50
N PHE A 143 -25.55 29.11 -35.75
CA PHE A 143 -26.14 29.96 -34.70
C PHE A 143 -27.31 30.80 -35.22
N GLY A 144 -27.99 31.48 -34.31
CA GLY A 144 -29.07 32.43 -34.60
C GLY A 144 -30.43 31.96 -34.10
N GLU A 145 -31.47 32.74 -34.37
CA GLU A 145 -32.83 32.44 -33.97
C GLU A 145 -33.69 32.10 -35.19
N ALA A 146 -33.99 30.82 -35.38
CA ALA A 146 -34.89 30.41 -36.44
C ALA A 146 -36.33 30.81 -36.11
N THR A 147 -37.13 31.09 -37.15
CA THR A 147 -38.57 31.33 -36.95
C THR A 147 -39.25 30.13 -36.28
N ALA A 148 -40.29 30.38 -35.47
CA ALA A 148 -40.97 29.34 -34.67
C ALA A 148 -41.56 28.16 -35.48
N ASP A 149 -41.66 28.30 -36.80
CA ASP A 149 -42.09 27.24 -37.72
C ASP A 149 -40.97 26.22 -38.01
N CYS A 150 -39.70 26.56 -37.77
CA CYS A 150 -38.55 25.71 -37.98
C CYS A 150 -38.29 24.78 -36.79
N ARG A 151 -39.09 23.72 -36.62
CA ARG A 151 -38.97 22.81 -35.46
C ARG A 151 -37.87 21.75 -35.56
N GLY A 152 -36.92 21.89 -36.49
CA GLY A 152 -35.85 20.92 -36.74
C GLY A 152 -34.68 20.99 -35.74
N ALA A 153 -33.52 20.48 -36.13
CA ALA A 153 -32.24 20.67 -35.45
C ALA A 153 -31.29 21.58 -36.27
N GLY A 154 -30.24 22.13 -35.64
CA GLY A 154 -29.19 22.88 -36.36
C GLY A 154 -28.51 22.03 -37.44
N ILE A 155 -28.21 20.76 -37.12
CA ILE A 155 -27.87 19.71 -38.08
C ILE A 155 -28.75 18.50 -37.79
N LEU A 156 -29.49 18.04 -38.80
CA LEU A 156 -30.36 16.88 -38.72
C LEU A 156 -29.78 15.70 -39.52
N VAL A 157 -29.66 14.54 -38.90
CA VAL A 157 -29.16 13.31 -39.50
C VAL A 157 -30.25 12.24 -39.44
N LEU A 158 -30.58 11.71 -40.60
CA LEU A 158 -31.54 10.65 -40.82
C LEU A 158 -30.89 9.49 -41.61
N ALA A 159 -29.56 9.44 -41.65
CA ALA A 159 -28.78 8.50 -42.45
C ALA A 159 -27.70 7.81 -41.60
N ASP A 160 -27.38 6.57 -41.99
CA ASP A 160 -26.43 5.74 -41.25
C ASP A 160 -24.97 6.18 -41.47
N GLY A 161 -24.14 5.95 -40.46
CA GLY A 161 -22.69 6.09 -40.56
C GLY A 161 -22.17 7.52 -40.73
N VAL A 162 -23.03 8.53 -40.62
CA VAL A 162 -22.65 9.94 -40.75
C VAL A 162 -21.69 10.35 -39.64
N GLN A 163 -20.73 11.20 -39.96
CA GLN A 163 -19.75 11.73 -39.02
C GLN A 163 -19.93 13.24 -38.89
N LEU A 164 -20.10 13.72 -37.67
CA LEU A 164 -20.22 15.13 -37.31
C LEU A 164 -19.05 15.47 -36.40
N VAL A 165 -18.05 16.20 -36.89
CA VAL A 165 -16.81 16.47 -36.14
C VAL A 165 -16.46 17.94 -36.14
N SER A 166 -15.89 18.43 -35.03
CA SER A 166 -15.35 19.80 -34.93
C SER A 166 -16.33 20.93 -35.34
N ASN A 167 -17.64 20.69 -35.25
CA ASN A 167 -18.66 21.70 -35.48
C ASN A 167 -18.93 22.50 -34.20
N ARG A 168 -19.33 23.76 -34.34
CA ARG A 168 -19.76 24.60 -33.23
C ARG A 168 -21.22 24.98 -33.39
N ILE A 169 -22.00 24.77 -32.34
CA ILE A 169 -23.44 25.01 -32.33
C ILE A 169 -23.74 26.06 -31.26
N GLY A 170 -24.35 27.17 -31.68
CA GLY A 170 -24.65 28.36 -30.89
C GLY A 170 -23.45 29.30 -30.64
N LEU A 171 -22.33 29.08 -31.32
CA LEU A 171 -21.14 29.93 -31.29
C LEU A 171 -20.86 30.53 -32.67
N ARG A 172 -20.24 31.71 -32.70
CA ARG A 172 -19.62 32.26 -33.93
C ARG A 172 -18.21 31.72 -34.11
N ALA A 173 -17.63 31.96 -35.29
CA ALA A 173 -16.22 31.67 -35.59
C ALA A 173 -15.22 32.22 -34.57
N ASP A 174 -15.49 33.41 -34.02
CA ASP A 174 -14.64 34.05 -33.01
C ASP A 174 -14.74 33.43 -31.60
N GLY A 175 -15.62 32.42 -31.42
CA GLY A 175 -15.86 31.75 -30.14
C GLY A 175 -16.84 32.48 -29.22
N SER A 176 -17.41 33.61 -29.66
CA SER A 176 -18.48 34.30 -28.93
C SER A 176 -19.78 33.49 -28.97
N VAL A 177 -20.52 33.51 -27.87
CA VAL A 177 -21.85 32.90 -27.78
C VAL A 177 -22.84 33.75 -28.57
N ALA A 178 -23.44 33.15 -29.60
CA ALA A 178 -24.49 33.73 -30.41
C ALA A 178 -25.87 33.14 -30.11
N GLY A 179 -25.88 31.96 -29.48
CA GLY A 179 -27.07 31.18 -29.21
C GLY A 179 -27.61 30.47 -30.44
N LEU A 180 -28.39 29.41 -30.21
CA LEU A 180 -29.21 28.76 -31.22
C LEU A 180 -30.60 28.56 -30.65
N HIS A 181 -31.56 29.31 -31.21
CA HIS A 181 -32.92 29.43 -30.69
C HIS A 181 -33.95 29.07 -31.76
N GLY A 182 -35.16 28.70 -31.32
CA GLY A 182 -36.30 28.41 -32.20
C GLY A 182 -36.23 27.04 -32.89
N LEU A 183 -35.16 26.27 -32.68
CA LEU A 183 -35.00 24.87 -33.10
C LEU A 183 -35.22 23.93 -31.91
N SER A 184 -35.49 22.65 -32.19
CA SER A 184 -35.73 21.65 -31.15
C SER A 184 -34.46 20.99 -30.60
N ALA A 185 -33.35 21.09 -31.35
CA ALA A 185 -32.05 20.60 -30.90
C ALA A 185 -30.89 21.30 -31.62
N GLY A 186 -29.69 21.26 -31.02
CA GLY A 186 -28.46 21.63 -31.72
C GLY A 186 -28.12 20.64 -32.84
N ILE A 187 -27.96 19.38 -32.50
CA ILE A 187 -27.83 18.25 -33.43
C ILE A 187 -28.93 17.24 -33.14
N GLY A 188 -29.60 16.76 -34.19
CA GLY A 188 -30.59 15.69 -34.12
C GLY A 188 -30.15 14.50 -34.96
N VAL A 189 -30.04 13.32 -34.35
CA VAL A 189 -29.77 12.05 -35.02
C VAL A 189 -30.97 11.16 -34.77
N LEU A 190 -31.73 10.87 -35.83
CA LEU A 190 -32.97 10.11 -35.72
C LEU A 190 -32.94 8.95 -36.69
N VAL A 191 -33.45 7.81 -36.25
CA VAL A 191 -33.68 6.60 -37.04
C VAL A 191 -32.44 6.20 -37.84
N SER A 192 -31.28 6.25 -37.18
CA SER A 192 -29.98 6.04 -37.82
C SER A 192 -29.17 4.99 -37.06
N ARG A 193 -28.14 4.45 -37.69
CA ARG A 193 -27.19 3.52 -37.08
C ARG A 193 -25.76 3.96 -37.34
N GLY A 194 -24.87 3.77 -36.36
CA GLY A 194 -23.43 3.96 -36.60
C GLY A 194 -22.99 5.42 -36.77
N VAL A 195 -23.82 6.40 -36.38
CA VAL A 195 -23.46 7.82 -36.46
C VAL A 195 -22.39 8.14 -35.41
N ILE A 196 -21.39 8.92 -35.82
CA ILE A 196 -20.30 9.40 -34.96
C ILE A 196 -20.49 10.89 -34.73
N VAL A 197 -20.66 11.30 -33.48
CA VAL A 197 -20.71 12.70 -33.04
C VAL A 197 -19.45 12.98 -32.23
N GLY A 198 -18.53 13.73 -32.82
CA GLY A 198 -17.19 14.01 -32.31
C GLY A 198 -16.16 13.04 -32.89
N GLY A 199 -14.96 12.98 -32.30
CA GLY A 199 -13.89 12.12 -32.81
C GLY A 199 -12.85 11.75 -31.76
N PRO A 200 -11.94 10.80 -32.05
CA PRO A 200 -10.92 10.35 -31.11
C PRO A 200 -9.90 11.42 -30.75
N GLY A 201 -9.65 12.42 -31.60
CA GLY A 201 -8.80 13.57 -31.27
C GLY A 201 -9.51 14.59 -30.38
N SER A 202 -8.78 15.25 -29.48
CA SER A 202 -9.31 16.32 -28.61
C SER A 202 -9.81 17.54 -29.38
N ASP A 203 -9.38 17.70 -30.63
CA ASP A 203 -9.80 18.74 -31.57
C ASP A 203 -10.96 18.32 -32.49
N GLN A 204 -11.39 17.06 -32.40
CA GLN A 204 -12.46 16.49 -33.23
C GLN A 204 -13.84 16.56 -32.59
N GLY A 205 -13.92 17.02 -31.34
CA GLY A 205 -15.16 17.24 -30.61
C GLY A 205 -16.02 18.35 -31.19
N ASN A 206 -17.35 18.17 -31.20
CA ASN A 206 -18.27 19.28 -31.42
C ASN A 206 -18.41 20.11 -30.15
N VAL A 207 -18.78 21.37 -30.30
CA VAL A 207 -18.98 22.32 -29.20
C VAL A 207 -20.42 22.85 -29.25
N PHE A 208 -21.10 22.84 -28.12
CA PHE A 208 -22.47 23.31 -27.96
C PHE A 208 -22.52 24.41 -26.90
N ALA A 209 -23.11 25.56 -27.19
CA ALA A 209 -23.29 26.65 -26.22
C ALA A 209 -24.51 27.50 -26.54
N GLY A 210 -25.21 27.99 -25.51
CA GLY A 210 -26.33 28.92 -25.68
C GLY A 210 -27.53 28.33 -26.42
N ILE A 211 -27.88 27.09 -26.11
CA ILE A 211 -28.99 26.38 -26.74
C ILE A 211 -30.15 26.36 -25.73
N ASP A 212 -31.30 26.90 -26.07
CA ASP A 212 -32.48 26.95 -25.18
C ASP A 212 -33.21 25.60 -25.03
N THR A 213 -32.91 24.65 -25.92
CA THR A 213 -33.47 23.30 -25.95
C THR A 213 -32.39 22.23 -25.69
N GLN A 214 -32.46 21.09 -26.38
CA GLN A 214 -31.53 19.98 -26.23
C GLN A 214 -30.27 20.23 -27.07
N ALA A 215 -29.08 20.00 -26.54
CA ALA A 215 -27.87 20.18 -27.37
C ALA A 215 -27.71 19.05 -28.40
N LEU A 216 -27.82 17.80 -27.97
CA LEU A 216 -27.83 16.61 -28.83
C LEU A 216 -29.06 15.75 -28.54
N VAL A 217 -29.86 15.46 -29.56
CA VAL A 217 -30.90 14.43 -29.52
C VAL A 217 -30.43 13.27 -30.39
N ILE A 218 -30.36 12.07 -29.83
CA ILE A 218 -29.87 10.88 -30.52
C ILE A 218 -30.68 9.64 -30.19
N ASP A 219 -31.15 8.96 -31.23
CA ASP A 219 -31.78 7.64 -31.15
C ASP A 219 -31.16 6.70 -32.19
N GLY A 220 -31.53 5.42 -32.11
CA GLY A 220 -31.01 4.37 -32.99
C GLY A 220 -30.01 3.48 -32.26
N GLU A 221 -29.00 2.98 -32.98
CA GLU A 221 -28.06 2.03 -32.41
C GLU A 221 -26.62 2.14 -32.93
N GLN A 222 -25.68 1.63 -32.14
CA GLN A 222 -24.25 1.59 -32.47
C GLN A 222 -23.63 2.96 -32.73
N HIS A 223 -24.14 3.99 -32.05
CA HIS A 223 -23.59 5.33 -32.16
C HIS A 223 -22.32 5.49 -31.34
N THR A 224 -21.50 6.47 -31.73
CA THR A 224 -20.37 6.90 -30.91
C THR A 224 -20.46 8.40 -30.68
N VAL A 225 -20.69 8.82 -29.45
CA VAL A 225 -20.68 10.21 -29.02
C VAL A 225 -19.45 10.40 -28.15
N ARG A 226 -18.41 11.07 -28.67
CA ARG A 226 -17.15 11.19 -27.95
C ARG A 226 -16.48 12.54 -28.03
N ASN A 227 -15.83 12.92 -26.93
CA ASN A 227 -14.99 14.12 -26.81
C ASN A 227 -15.71 15.43 -27.19
N ASN A 228 -17.04 15.50 -27.06
CA ASN A 228 -17.80 16.72 -27.31
C ASN A 228 -17.84 17.62 -26.06
N TRP A 229 -18.04 18.92 -26.29
CA TRP A 229 -18.09 19.95 -25.27
C TRP A 229 -19.49 20.57 -25.21
N PHE A 230 -20.16 20.46 -24.07
CA PHE A 230 -21.50 20.97 -23.84
C PHE A 230 -21.46 22.13 -22.83
N GLY A 231 -22.02 23.27 -23.20
CA GLY A 231 -22.16 24.50 -22.41
C GLY A 231 -20.86 25.25 -22.15
N SER A 232 -19.92 25.19 -23.09
CA SER A 232 -18.67 25.97 -23.06
C SER A 232 -18.35 26.57 -24.43
N ASN A 233 -17.49 27.58 -24.48
CA ASN A 233 -17.06 28.21 -25.74
C ASN A 233 -16.04 27.37 -26.56
N GLY A 234 -15.81 26.10 -26.20
CA GLY A 234 -14.85 25.23 -26.87
C GLY A 234 -13.38 25.54 -26.54
N MET A 235 -13.11 26.54 -25.69
CA MET A 235 -11.82 26.77 -25.01
C MET A 235 -11.87 26.34 -23.53
N GLY A 236 -12.95 25.68 -23.12
CA GLY A 236 -13.18 25.26 -21.74
C GLY A 236 -13.69 26.34 -20.80
N GLU A 237 -13.97 27.54 -21.33
CA GLU A 237 -14.53 28.64 -20.54
C GLU A 237 -16.05 28.62 -20.63
N VAL A 238 -16.70 28.89 -19.49
CA VAL A 238 -18.13 29.15 -19.42
C VAL A 238 -18.35 30.64 -19.61
N ALA A 239 -18.49 31.07 -20.86
CA ALA A 239 -18.84 32.45 -21.15
C ALA A 239 -20.30 32.74 -20.76
N ALA A 240 -20.63 33.99 -20.46
CA ALA A 240 -22.01 34.40 -20.21
C ALA A 240 -22.91 34.00 -21.39
N GLY A 241 -24.06 33.39 -21.10
CA GLY A 241 -25.00 32.90 -22.12
C GLY A 241 -24.69 31.51 -22.68
N SER A 242 -23.62 30.82 -22.24
CA SER A 242 -23.27 29.48 -22.75
C SER A 242 -24.24 28.36 -22.34
N MET A 243 -25.19 28.64 -21.45
CA MET A 243 -26.08 27.66 -20.84
C MET A 243 -26.86 26.84 -21.88
N ILE A 244 -26.97 25.54 -21.63
CA ILE A 244 -27.91 24.65 -22.32
C ILE A 244 -29.18 24.57 -21.46
N GLY A 245 -30.31 25.00 -22.01
CA GLY A 245 -31.58 25.15 -21.28
C GLY A 245 -32.32 23.84 -21.02
N LYS A 246 -31.95 22.74 -21.69
CA LYS A 246 -32.41 21.38 -21.39
C LYS A 246 -31.24 20.41 -21.26
N ALA A 247 -31.37 19.17 -21.75
CA ALA A 247 -30.33 18.17 -21.57
C ALA A 247 -29.17 18.41 -22.54
N GLY A 248 -27.96 18.07 -22.10
CA GLY A 248 -26.79 18.04 -22.98
C GLY A 248 -26.98 16.97 -24.06
N LEU A 249 -27.35 15.76 -23.65
CA LEU A 249 -27.68 14.64 -24.51
C LEU A 249 -29.01 14.01 -24.10
N LEU A 250 -29.96 13.91 -25.03
CA LEU A 250 -31.24 13.26 -24.84
C LEU A 250 -31.42 12.07 -25.79
N THR A 251 -31.94 10.95 -25.29
CA THR A 251 -32.34 9.80 -26.11
C THR A 251 -33.82 9.46 -25.90
N GLY A 252 -34.47 8.75 -26.83
CA GLY A 252 -35.69 7.99 -26.54
C GLY A 252 -37.02 8.73 -26.33
N ALA A 253 -37.16 9.98 -26.73
CA ALA A 253 -38.47 10.61 -26.91
C ALA A 253 -38.54 11.27 -28.29
N ILE A 254 -39.21 10.62 -29.24
CA ILE A 254 -39.46 11.22 -30.55
C ILE A 254 -40.52 12.32 -30.39
N VAL A 255 -40.09 13.51 -29.96
CA VAL A 255 -40.79 14.79 -30.21
C VAL A 255 -40.59 15.22 -31.67
N LEU A 256 -39.63 14.60 -32.37
CA LEU A 256 -39.21 14.89 -33.73
C LEU A 256 -39.46 13.68 -34.63
N TYR A 257 -40.70 13.44 -35.05
CA TYR A 257 -40.94 12.50 -36.16
C TYR A 257 -40.06 12.90 -37.36
N PRO A 258 -39.58 11.97 -38.20
CA PRO A 258 -38.92 12.37 -39.44
C PRO A 258 -39.84 13.39 -40.14
N PRO A 259 -39.30 14.52 -40.60
CA PRO A 259 -40.10 15.58 -41.19
C PRO A 259 -41.10 14.97 -42.19
N ARG A 260 -42.36 15.42 -42.23
CA ARG A 260 -43.39 14.78 -43.07
C ARG A 260 -42.96 14.59 -44.53
N VAL A 261 -42.19 15.55 -45.05
CA VAL A 261 -41.56 15.49 -46.37
C VAL A 261 -40.58 14.32 -46.55
N TYR A 262 -39.91 13.89 -45.49
CA TYR A 262 -38.98 12.76 -45.45
C TYR A 262 -39.56 11.49 -44.83
N ALA A 263 -40.78 11.55 -44.28
CA ALA A 263 -41.45 10.39 -43.70
C ALA A 263 -41.50 9.21 -44.68
N SER A 264 -41.73 9.48 -45.97
CA SER A 264 -41.75 8.47 -47.04
C SER A 264 -40.43 7.69 -47.21
N LEU A 265 -39.30 8.19 -46.70
CA LEU A 265 -38.01 7.50 -46.71
C LEU A 265 -37.94 6.36 -45.67
N TYR A 266 -38.90 6.30 -44.75
CA TYR A 266 -38.97 5.31 -43.67
C TYR A 266 -40.29 4.56 -43.75
N SER A 267 -40.30 3.26 -43.45
CA SER A 267 -41.57 2.53 -43.32
C SER A 267 -42.36 3.07 -42.14
N LEU A 268 -43.70 3.00 -42.18
CA LEU A 268 -44.56 3.43 -41.07
C LEU A 268 -44.14 2.78 -39.73
N ALA A 269 -43.77 1.51 -39.75
CA ALA A 269 -43.27 0.78 -38.57
C ALA A 269 -42.02 1.42 -37.94
N ILE A 270 -41.15 2.01 -38.76
CA ILE A 270 -39.95 2.72 -38.32
C ILE A 270 -40.33 4.12 -37.84
N GLN A 271 -41.25 4.80 -38.52
CA GLN A 271 -41.73 6.13 -38.11
C GLN A 271 -42.49 6.11 -36.77
N THR A 272 -43.12 4.99 -36.42
CA THR A 272 -43.91 4.81 -35.20
C THR A 272 -43.20 4.01 -34.11
N ALA A 273 -41.99 3.50 -34.39
CA ALA A 273 -41.19 2.81 -33.38
C ALA A 273 -40.42 3.85 -32.56
N SER A 274 -40.70 3.93 -31.27
CA SER A 274 -39.89 4.70 -30.32
C SER A 274 -38.53 4.02 -30.14
N PHE A 275 -37.51 4.38 -30.92
CA PHE A 275 -36.19 3.78 -30.74
C PHE A 275 -35.51 4.39 -29.51
N GLY A 276 -35.38 3.63 -28.42
CA GLY A 276 -34.34 3.91 -27.43
C GLY A 276 -32.95 3.86 -28.08
N LEU A 277 -31.96 4.47 -27.44
CA LEU A 277 -30.56 4.34 -27.85
C LEU A 277 -30.06 2.93 -27.50
N ARG A 278 -29.43 2.23 -28.44
CA ARG A 278 -28.92 0.88 -28.20
C ARG A 278 -27.46 0.70 -28.56
N ASP A 279 -26.76 -0.16 -27.82
CA ASP A 279 -25.41 -0.63 -28.15
C ASP A 279 -24.43 0.51 -28.49
N SER A 280 -24.59 1.67 -27.83
CA SER A 280 -23.90 2.91 -28.19
C SER A 280 -22.88 3.34 -27.14
N HIS A 281 -21.83 4.02 -27.59
CA HIS A 281 -20.74 4.50 -26.73
C HIS A 281 -20.83 6.02 -26.55
N ILE A 282 -20.97 6.48 -25.30
CA ILE A 282 -20.94 7.88 -24.91
C ILE A 282 -19.72 8.09 -24.03
N THR A 283 -18.63 8.61 -24.58
CA THR A 283 -17.33 8.55 -23.92
C THR A 283 -16.52 9.85 -23.98
N GLY A 284 -15.92 10.26 -22.86
CA GLY A 284 -15.00 11.40 -22.84
C GLY A 284 -15.64 12.76 -23.13
N ASN A 285 -16.97 12.86 -23.08
CA ASN A 285 -17.67 14.12 -23.30
C ASN A 285 -17.63 14.98 -22.02
N HIS A 286 -17.70 16.29 -22.21
CA HIS A 286 -17.60 17.27 -21.14
C HIS A 286 -18.89 18.09 -21.05
N PHE A 287 -19.58 18.02 -19.92
CA PHE A 287 -20.85 18.70 -19.65
C PHE A 287 -20.68 19.75 -18.56
N VAL A 288 -20.99 21.00 -18.89
CA VAL A 288 -20.83 22.16 -18.02
C VAL A 288 -21.95 23.15 -18.36
N ALA A 289 -22.48 23.88 -17.38
CA ALA A 289 -23.58 24.84 -17.59
C ALA A 289 -24.81 24.22 -18.30
N VAL A 290 -25.26 23.05 -17.83
CA VAL A 290 -26.46 22.35 -18.34
C VAL A 290 -27.55 22.44 -17.28
N ASP A 291 -28.66 23.12 -17.59
CA ASP A 291 -29.74 23.38 -16.61
C ASP A 291 -30.55 22.11 -16.27
N TYR A 292 -30.62 21.13 -17.18
CA TYR A 292 -31.26 19.84 -16.96
C TYR A 292 -30.23 18.71 -16.77
N ASP A 293 -30.47 17.55 -17.37
CA ASP A 293 -29.62 16.39 -17.24
C ASP A 293 -28.43 16.52 -18.20
N GLY A 294 -27.21 16.21 -17.76
CA GLY A 294 -26.07 16.13 -18.65
C GLY A 294 -26.32 15.10 -19.76
N ILE A 295 -26.65 13.88 -19.34
CA ILE A 295 -27.09 12.78 -20.19
C ILE A 295 -28.43 12.25 -19.68
N TYR A 296 -29.44 12.21 -20.54
CA TYR A 296 -30.73 11.56 -20.26
C TYR A 296 -30.99 10.40 -21.22
N LEU A 297 -30.84 9.18 -20.69
CA LEU A 297 -31.20 7.94 -21.36
C LEU A 297 -32.65 7.55 -21.08
N MET A 298 -33.54 7.75 -22.05
CA MET A 298 -34.92 7.29 -21.97
C MET A 298 -35.11 6.05 -22.84
N GLY A 299 -35.80 5.03 -22.33
CA GLY A 299 -36.36 3.98 -23.17
C GLY A 299 -37.70 4.38 -23.80
N GLY A 300 -38.26 3.47 -24.60
CA GLY A 300 -39.56 3.64 -25.25
C GLY A 300 -40.77 3.55 -24.30
N GLY A 301 -40.56 3.23 -23.02
CA GLY A 301 -41.63 2.89 -22.07
C GLY A 301 -42.25 1.51 -22.35
N PRO A 302 -43.38 1.15 -21.69
CA PRO A 302 -43.96 -0.21 -21.72
C PRO A 302 -44.37 -0.74 -23.10
N GLN A 303 -44.44 0.12 -24.13
CA GLN A 303 -44.91 -0.22 -25.48
C GLN A 303 -43.88 0.05 -26.59
N GLY A 304 -42.65 0.51 -26.27
CA GLY A 304 -41.63 0.85 -27.26
C GLY A 304 -40.29 0.13 -27.02
N PRO A 305 -39.40 -0.02 -28.01
CA PRO A 305 -38.10 -0.64 -27.79
C PRO A 305 -37.24 0.18 -26.80
N ASP A 306 -36.74 -0.51 -25.78
CA ASP A 306 -35.99 0.07 -24.66
C ASP A 306 -34.62 0.62 -25.08
N SER A 307 -34.08 1.55 -24.29
CA SER A 307 -32.68 1.98 -24.37
C SER A 307 -31.83 0.96 -23.62
N HIS A 308 -30.87 0.30 -24.28
CA HIS A 308 -30.11 -0.78 -23.66
C HIS A 308 -28.74 -1.05 -24.29
N GLY A 309 -27.85 -1.74 -23.56
CA GLY A 309 -26.52 -2.09 -24.06
C GLY A 309 -25.59 -0.88 -24.26
N ASN A 310 -25.91 0.26 -23.64
CA ASN A 310 -25.13 1.49 -23.82
C ASN A 310 -23.96 1.53 -22.85
N HIS A 311 -22.87 2.18 -23.27
CA HIS A 311 -21.67 2.41 -22.45
C HIS A 311 -21.47 3.91 -22.26
N VAL A 312 -21.67 4.39 -21.04
CA VAL A 312 -21.46 5.79 -20.63
C VAL A 312 -20.19 5.85 -19.79
N THR A 313 -19.05 6.11 -20.43
CA THR A 313 -17.74 5.95 -19.77
C THR A 313 -16.80 7.12 -19.90
N GLY A 314 -16.15 7.53 -18.80
CA GLY A 314 -15.10 8.55 -18.86
C GLY A 314 -15.60 9.97 -19.19
N ASN A 315 -16.89 10.25 -19.04
CA ASN A 315 -17.44 11.60 -19.23
C ASN A 315 -17.18 12.45 -17.98
N ARG A 316 -17.19 13.78 -18.17
CA ARG A 316 -16.96 14.77 -17.11
C ARG A 316 -18.14 15.71 -16.98
N PHE A 317 -18.60 15.95 -15.75
CA PHE A 317 -19.73 16.82 -15.44
C PHE A 317 -19.31 17.88 -14.43
N GLY A 318 -19.77 19.12 -14.64
CA GLY A 318 -19.59 20.27 -13.74
C GLY A 318 -18.13 20.62 -13.41
N THR A 319 -17.18 20.16 -14.23
CA THR A 319 -15.77 20.55 -14.14
C THR A 319 -15.40 21.48 -15.30
N ASN A 320 -14.24 22.11 -15.27
CA ASN A 320 -13.65 22.79 -16.41
C ASN A 320 -12.65 21.86 -17.14
N VAL A 321 -12.01 22.36 -18.21
CA VAL A 321 -10.98 21.62 -18.98
C VAL A 321 -9.85 21.02 -18.13
N TRP A 322 -9.58 21.58 -16.95
CA TRP A 322 -8.51 21.14 -16.04
C TRP A 322 -9.00 20.15 -14.96
N GLY A 323 -10.29 19.81 -14.96
CA GLY A 323 -10.88 18.97 -13.93
C GLY A 323 -11.14 19.68 -12.60
N LEU A 324 -11.06 21.02 -12.58
CA LEU A 324 -11.46 21.83 -11.43
C LEU A 324 -12.96 22.14 -11.48
N PRO A 325 -13.63 22.47 -10.37
CA PRO A 325 -15.05 22.85 -10.37
C PRO A 325 -15.36 23.96 -11.39
N GLY A 326 -16.35 23.72 -12.24
CA GLY A 326 -16.85 24.62 -13.29
C GLY A 326 -18.28 25.07 -13.01
N ALA A 327 -19.02 25.55 -14.03
CA ALA A 327 -20.46 25.75 -13.86
C ALA A 327 -21.19 24.41 -13.82
N GLY A 328 -22.19 24.30 -12.94
CA GLY A 328 -22.79 23.02 -12.65
C GLY A 328 -23.67 22.42 -13.74
N THR A 329 -24.10 21.19 -13.49
CA THR A 329 -25.18 20.54 -14.23
C THR A 329 -26.34 20.22 -13.29
N GLY A 330 -27.55 19.97 -13.81
CA GLY A 330 -28.63 19.40 -13.01
C GLY A 330 -28.28 17.98 -12.55
N THR A 331 -28.90 16.96 -13.11
CA THR A 331 -28.47 15.57 -12.88
C THR A 331 -27.40 15.21 -13.89
N ALA A 332 -26.28 14.63 -13.47
CA ALA A 332 -25.22 14.29 -14.42
C ALA A 332 -25.69 13.22 -15.42
N ILE A 333 -26.24 12.11 -14.93
CA ILE A 333 -26.74 11.02 -15.77
C ILE A 333 -28.10 10.54 -15.24
N ARG A 334 -29.10 10.53 -16.11
CA ARG A 334 -30.43 10.02 -15.79
C ARG A 334 -30.82 8.86 -16.70
N LEU A 335 -31.36 7.79 -16.13
CA LEU A 335 -31.98 6.68 -16.83
C LEU A 335 -33.46 6.62 -16.45
N ALA A 336 -34.35 6.46 -17.42
CA ALA A 336 -35.77 6.29 -17.18
C ALA A 336 -36.45 5.51 -18.31
N ARG A 337 -37.76 5.29 -18.16
CA ARG A 337 -38.65 4.68 -19.16
C ARG A 337 -38.18 3.30 -19.61
N ALA A 338 -37.81 2.45 -18.63
CA ALA A 338 -37.30 1.09 -18.81
C ALA A 338 -35.93 0.98 -19.52
N ALA A 339 -35.13 2.06 -19.53
CA ALA A 339 -33.73 1.98 -19.91
C ALA A 339 -32.99 0.96 -19.03
N ARG A 340 -32.27 0.01 -19.63
CA ARG A 340 -31.66 -1.14 -18.93
C ARG A 340 -30.29 -1.49 -19.50
N ASP A 341 -29.61 -2.46 -18.91
CA ASP A 341 -28.36 -3.04 -19.43
C ASP A 341 -27.32 -1.98 -19.84
N THR A 342 -27.24 -0.87 -19.10
CA THR A 342 -26.33 0.24 -19.39
C THR A 342 -25.14 0.19 -18.44
N GLU A 343 -23.93 0.21 -18.99
CA GLU A 343 -22.71 0.36 -18.20
C GLU A 343 -22.40 1.84 -18.02
N ILE A 344 -22.37 2.30 -16.76
CA ILE A 344 -22.00 3.66 -16.39
C ILE A 344 -20.72 3.56 -15.57
N ALA A 345 -19.58 3.90 -16.17
CA ALA A 345 -18.29 3.66 -15.53
C ALA A 345 -17.25 4.75 -15.72
N ASP A 346 -16.37 4.91 -14.73
CA ASP A 346 -15.20 5.80 -14.83
C ASP A 346 -15.57 7.28 -15.15
N ASN A 347 -16.79 7.73 -14.87
CA ASN A 347 -17.19 9.13 -15.06
C ASN A 347 -16.75 10.00 -13.88
N LEU A 348 -16.36 11.25 -14.14
CA LEU A 348 -16.11 12.27 -13.13
C LEU A 348 -17.32 13.18 -13.03
N ILE A 349 -18.06 13.07 -11.94
CA ILE A 349 -19.27 13.85 -11.69
C ILE A 349 -18.98 14.83 -10.56
N SER A 350 -19.00 16.12 -10.88
CA SER A 350 -18.80 17.17 -9.89
C SER A 350 -19.72 18.36 -10.11
N ASN A 351 -19.89 19.19 -9.08
CA ASN A 351 -20.70 20.40 -9.07
C ASN A 351 -22.03 20.19 -9.79
N SER A 352 -22.73 19.12 -9.46
CA SER A 352 -23.98 18.74 -10.09
C SER A 352 -25.03 18.59 -9.00
N ASN A 353 -26.29 18.90 -9.31
CA ASN A 353 -27.36 18.73 -8.34
C ASN A 353 -27.43 17.27 -7.88
N SER A 354 -27.49 16.32 -8.84
CA SER A 354 -27.48 14.88 -8.55
C SER A 354 -26.44 14.15 -9.39
N GLY A 355 -25.98 13.00 -8.90
CA GLY A 355 -25.07 12.13 -9.64
C GLY A 355 -25.78 11.33 -10.74
N ILE A 356 -26.01 10.04 -10.47
CA ILE A 356 -26.67 9.09 -11.37
C ILE A 356 -28.06 8.77 -10.81
N VAL A 357 -29.11 8.99 -11.59
CA VAL A 357 -30.50 8.82 -11.16
C VAL A 357 -31.24 7.86 -12.10
N LEU A 358 -31.90 6.84 -11.56
CA LEU A 358 -32.57 5.78 -12.34
C LEU A 358 -34.11 5.88 -12.33
N HIS A 359 -34.65 7.04 -11.97
CA HIS A 359 -36.08 7.33 -12.04
C HIS A 359 -36.33 8.63 -12.85
N PRO A 360 -37.55 8.85 -13.36
CA PRO A 360 -37.89 10.06 -14.08
C PRO A 360 -37.80 11.31 -13.19
N ARG A 361 -37.57 12.47 -13.83
CA ARG A 361 -37.46 13.79 -13.17
C ARG A 361 -38.79 14.29 -12.61
N ASP A 362 -39.88 14.02 -13.33
CA ASP A 362 -41.23 14.43 -12.94
C ASP A 362 -41.97 13.21 -12.39
N ARG A 363 -42.87 13.42 -11.42
CA ARG A 363 -43.85 12.41 -10.97
C ARG A 363 -44.95 12.16 -12.01
N ASP A 364 -44.58 12.22 -13.28
CA ASP A 364 -45.45 11.90 -14.39
C ASP A 364 -45.73 10.39 -14.34
N PRO A 365 -46.97 9.97 -14.04
CA PRO A 365 -47.32 8.55 -13.94
C PRO A 365 -47.19 7.80 -15.28
N GLU A 366 -46.99 8.51 -16.40
CA GLU A 366 -46.70 7.90 -17.71
C GLU A 366 -45.21 7.53 -17.90
N GLN A 367 -44.31 8.02 -17.04
CA GLN A 367 -42.88 7.68 -17.12
C GLN A 367 -42.53 6.63 -16.06
N SER A 368 -42.13 5.44 -16.51
CA SER A 368 -41.62 4.39 -15.62
C SER A 368 -40.17 4.68 -15.21
N PRO A 369 -39.70 4.13 -14.08
CA PRO A 369 -38.27 4.08 -13.75
C PRO A 369 -37.44 3.34 -14.81
N ALA A 370 -36.12 3.36 -14.64
CA ALA A 370 -35.20 2.49 -15.37
C ALA A 370 -35.48 1.00 -15.06
N GLY A 371 -35.00 0.13 -15.93
CA GLY A 371 -35.03 -1.33 -15.73
C GLY A 371 -33.84 -1.85 -14.93
N ALA A 372 -33.60 -3.16 -15.03
CA ALA A 372 -32.50 -3.87 -14.39
C ALA A 372 -31.20 -3.84 -15.22
N GLY A 373 -30.12 -4.39 -14.68
CA GLY A 373 -28.85 -4.61 -15.40
C GLY A 373 -28.01 -3.36 -15.64
N ASN A 374 -28.34 -2.23 -14.99
CA ASN A 374 -27.55 -1.01 -15.13
C ASN A 374 -26.35 -1.04 -14.19
N ARG A 375 -25.20 -1.45 -14.70
CA ARG A 375 -23.96 -1.59 -13.95
C ARG A 375 -23.31 -0.22 -13.74
N ILE A 376 -23.21 0.22 -12.49
CA ILE A 376 -22.59 1.48 -12.10
C ILE A 376 -21.27 1.15 -11.42
N SER A 377 -20.13 1.54 -12.00
CA SER A 377 -18.82 1.15 -11.43
C SER A 377 -17.74 2.22 -11.57
N ARG A 378 -16.91 2.38 -10.55
CA ARG A 378 -15.72 3.28 -10.58
C ARG A 378 -16.03 4.73 -10.99
N ASN A 379 -17.26 5.21 -10.79
CA ASN A 379 -17.60 6.61 -10.99
C ASN A 379 -17.10 7.41 -9.78
N ARG A 380 -16.60 8.61 -10.06
CA ARG A 380 -16.09 9.55 -9.07
C ARG A 380 -17.10 10.66 -8.87
N PHE A 381 -17.55 10.85 -7.63
CA PHE A 381 -18.56 11.82 -7.23
C PHE A 381 -17.95 12.80 -6.24
N VAL A 382 -17.90 14.08 -6.60
CA VAL A 382 -17.27 15.15 -5.81
C VAL A 382 -18.17 16.38 -5.82
N ASP A 383 -18.51 16.96 -4.66
CA ASP A 383 -19.35 18.17 -4.57
C ASP A 383 -20.71 18.02 -5.29
N LEU A 384 -21.62 17.24 -4.69
CA LEU A 384 -23.02 17.11 -5.10
C LEU A 384 -23.95 17.73 -4.06
N ASP A 385 -25.09 18.25 -4.52
CA ASP A 385 -26.14 18.77 -3.64
C ASP A 385 -27.14 17.69 -3.19
N ALA A 386 -27.20 16.57 -3.91
CA ALA A 386 -28.09 15.43 -3.70
C ALA A 386 -27.32 14.08 -3.80
N PRO A 387 -27.96 12.92 -3.57
CA PRO A 387 -27.29 11.62 -3.61
C PRO A 387 -26.51 11.34 -4.90
N ALA A 388 -25.40 10.60 -4.76
CA ALA A 388 -24.53 10.21 -5.87
C ALA A 388 -25.17 9.17 -6.79
N ILE A 389 -25.93 8.23 -6.22
CA ILE A 389 -26.67 7.20 -6.95
C ILE A 389 -28.05 7.11 -6.31
N GLU A 390 -29.10 7.21 -7.13
CA GLU A 390 -30.49 7.20 -6.70
C GLU A 390 -31.29 6.21 -7.56
N LEU A 391 -31.85 5.17 -6.93
CA LEU A 391 -32.62 4.14 -7.63
C LEU A 391 -34.13 4.47 -7.70
N ALA A 392 -34.65 5.29 -6.78
CA ALA A 392 -36.05 5.70 -6.73
C ALA A 392 -36.20 7.12 -6.14
N ASP A 393 -37.36 7.76 -6.37
CA ASP A 393 -37.72 9.16 -5.96
C ASP A 393 -37.94 9.34 -4.43
N ALA A 394 -37.22 8.59 -3.60
CA ALA A 394 -37.27 8.66 -2.15
C ALA A 394 -35.84 8.71 -1.58
N ASP A 395 -35.65 9.35 -0.40
CA ASP A 395 -34.40 9.29 0.38
C ASP A 395 -33.83 7.85 0.39
N PRO A 396 -32.49 7.66 0.45
CA PRO A 396 -31.83 6.40 0.10
C PRO A 396 -32.61 5.20 0.63
N LEU A 397 -33.00 4.29 -0.27
CA LEU A 397 -33.93 3.23 0.07
C LEU A 397 -33.36 2.38 1.20
N ALA A 398 -34.19 2.10 2.21
CA ALA A 398 -33.77 1.23 3.30
C ALA A 398 -33.59 -0.18 2.75
N ASN A 399 -32.50 -0.86 3.16
CA ASN A 399 -32.33 -2.27 2.82
C ASN A 399 -33.53 -3.08 3.31
N ASP A 400 -34.12 -3.87 2.43
CA ASP A 400 -35.26 -4.74 2.72
C ASP A 400 -34.83 -6.18 3.03
N ALA A 401 -35.78 -7.03 3.40
CA ALA A 401 -35.48 -8.43 3.68
C ALA A 401 -35.33 -9.22 2.37
N LEU A 402 -34.16 -9.87 2.20
CA LEU A 402 -33.83 -10.73 1.07
C LEU A 402 -33.81 -10.07 -0.31
N ASP A 403 -33.84 -8.73 -0.41
CA ASP A 403 -33.74 -8.00 -1.68
C ASP A 403 -34.86 -8.41 -2.64
N ALA A 404 -36.09 -8.34 -2.15
CA ALA A 404 -37.27 -8.91 -2.81
C ALA A 404 -37.97 -7.91 -3.74
N ASP A 405 -37.52 -6.65 -3.73
CA ASP A 405 -38.16 -5.56 -4.44
C ASP A 405 -37.93 -5.59 -5.96
N GLU A 406 -38.85 -4.95 -6.70
CA GLU A 406 -38.75 -4.73 -8.14
C GLU A 406 -38.56 -3.24 -8.44
N GLY A 407 -37.83 -2.91 -9.52
CA GLY A 407 -37.60 -1.53 -9.93
C GLY A 407 -36.29 -1.37 -10.69
N ALA A 408 -35.80 -0.14 -10.73
CA ALA A 408 -34.48 0.16 -11.27
C ALA A 408 -33.42 -0.67 -10.54
N ASN A 409 -32.63 -1.43 -11.29
CA ASN A 409 -31.65 -2.37 -10.72
C ASN A 409 -32.23 -3.32 -9.66
N ARG A 410 -33.52 -3.67 -9.76
CA ARG A 410 -34.22 -4.48 -8.75
C ARG A 410 -34.07 -3.93 -7.31
N LEU A 411 -33.82 -2.63 -7.18
CA LEU A 411 -33.58 -1.94 -5.92
C LEU A 411 -32.51 -2.59 -5.03
N GLN A 412 -31.48 -3.19 -5.66
CA GLN A 412 -30.37 -3.89 -5.01
C GLN A 412 -29.94 -3.28 -3.67
N ASN A 413 -30.05 -4.07 -2.61
CA ASN A 413 -29.57 -3.71 -1.27
C ASN A 413 -28.08 -3.30 -1.29
N ARG A 414 -27.75 -2.26 -0.52
CA ARG A 414 -26.38 -1.73 -0.39
C ARG A 414 -25.62 -2.36 0.77
N PRO A 415 -24.27 -2.43 0.73
CA PRO A 415 -23.49 -2.90 1.87
C PRO A 415 -23.70 -2.03 3.11
N VAL A 416 -23.60 -2.62 4.30
CA VAL A 416 -23.56 -1.90 5.57
C VAL A 416 -22.15 -1.99 6.13
N LEU A 417 -21.46 -0.85 6.18
CA LEU A 417 -20.10 -0.75 6.73
C LEU A 417 -20.17 -0.45 8.23
N ARG A 418 -19.46 -1.24 9.04
CA ARG A 418 -19.53 -1.17 10.52
C ARG A 418 -18.27 -0.59 11.16
N LEU A 419 -17.10 -0.88 10.60
CA LEU A 419 -15.83 -0.43 11.18
C LEU A 419 -14.79 -0.22 10.08
N ALA A 420 -14.08 0.91 10.15
CA ALA A 420 -12.89 1.19 9.36
C ALA A 420 -11.79 1.77 10.27
N ASN A 421 -10.52 1.46 10.03
CA ASN A 421 -9.42 2.07 10.78
C ASN A 421 -8.19 2.45 9.94
N THR A 422 -7.31 3.25 10.55
CA THR A 422 -6.06 3.75 9.95
C THR A 422 -5.07 2.66 9.52
N ALA A 423 -5.15 1.46 10.09
CA ALA A 423 -4.35 0.30 9.65
C ALA A 423 -4.95 -0.43 8.44
N GLY A 424 -6.12 0.00 7.94
CA GLY A 424 -6.81 -0.56 6.80
C GLY A 424 -7.81 -1.66 7.15
N LEU A 425 -8.12 -1.92 8.42
CA LEU A 425 -9.19 -2.85 8.77
C LEU A 425 -10.52 -2.30 8.27
N LEU A 426 -11.28 -3.11 7.53
CA LEU A 426 -12.66 -2.87 7.14
C LEU A 426 -13.53 -4.06 7.56
N GLU A 427 -14.64 -3.77 8.21
CA GLU A 427 -15.69 -4.74 8.53
C GLU A 427 -17.05 -4.23 8.09
N GLY A 428 -17.85 -5.14 7.52
CA GLY A 428 -19.20 -4.84 7.09
C GLY A 428 -19.97 -6.12 6.77
N ASP A 429 -21.16 -5.93 6.22
CA ASP A 429 -22.04 -7.00 5.80
C ASP A 429 -22.88 -6.55 4.59
N LEU A 430 -23.44 -7.55 3.90
CA LEU A 430 -24.45 -7.38 2.88
C LEU A 430 -25.58 -8.37 3.17
N HIS A 431 -26.81 -7.88 3.18
CA HIS A 431 -28.02 -8.71 3.20
C HIS A 431 -28.74 -8.57 1.87
N SER A 432 -28.79 -9.65 1.08
CA SER A 432 -29.42 -9.66 -0.24
C SER A 432 -29.91 -11.08 -0.59
N MET A 433 -30.24 -11.37 -1.87
CA MET A 433 -30.78 -12.67 -2.27
C MET A 433 -29.86 -13.83 -1.85
N PRO A 434 -30.38 -14.92 -1.27
CA PRO A 434 -29.59 -16.06 -0.81
C PRO A 434 -28.76 -16.77 -1.89
N GLY A 435 -27.57 -17.24 -1.53
CA GLY A 435 -26.69 -18.05 -2.39
C GLY A 435 -26.19 -17.34 -3.64
N ARG A 436 -26.10 -16.01 -3.62
CA ARG A 436 -25.68 -15.17 -4.75
C ARG A 436 -24.34 -14.49 -4.49
N SER A 437 -23.60 -14.24 -5.56
CA SER A 437 -22.33 -13.53 -5.51
C SER A 437 -22.52 -12.07 -5.90
N TYR A 438 -21.94 -11.17 -5.11
CA TYR A 438 -21.98 -9.73 -5.31
C TYR A 438 -20.56 -9.17 -5.37
N THR A 439 -20.35 -8.19 -6.23
CA THR A 439 -19.12 -7.39 -6.27
C THR A 439 -19.32 -6.17 -5.40
N ILE A 440 -18.47 -6.02 -4.38
CA ILE A 440 -18.38 -4.82 -3.56
C ILE A 440 -17.31 -3.89 -4.15
N GLU A 441 -17.67 -2.66 -4.48
CA GLU A 441 -16.70 -1.60 -4.79
C GLU A 441 -16.56 -0.66 -3.60
N LEU A 442 -15.33 -0.32 -3.22
CA LEU A 442 -15.03 0.57 -2.10
C LEU A 442 -14.46 1.90 -2.56
N PHE A 443 -14.92 2.96 -1.93
CA PHE A 443 -14.50 4.32 -2.22
C PHE A 443 -14.03 5.03 -0.96
N LEU A 444 -12.91 5.75 -1.07
CA LEU A 444 -12.36 6.63 -0.04
C LEU A 444 -12.73 8.06 -0.36
N SER A 445 -13.14 8.80 0.67
CA SER A 445 -13.36 10.24 0.59
C SER A 445 -12.89 10.94 1.87
N ALA A 446 -12.55 12.23 1.79
CA ALA A 446 -12.03 12.97 2.94
C ALA A 446 -13.09 13.28 4.02
N ALA A 447 -14.38 13.24 3.66
CA ALA A 447 -15.50 13.44 4.56
C ALA A 447 -16.77 12.85 3.92
N CYS A 448 -17.85 12.68 4.68
CA CYS A 448 -19.16 12.43 4.07
C CYS A 448 -19.63 13.68 3.31
N GLY A 449 -20.51 13.51 2.32
CA GLY A 449 -21.06 14.63 1.56
C GLY A 449 -21.95 15.55 2.40
N HIS A 450 -22.26 16.72 1.85
CA HIS A 450 -23.21 17.66 2.45
C HIS A 450 -24.61 17.02 2.59
N ALA A 451 -25.37 17.44 3.60
CA ALA A 451 -26.72 16.93 3.92
C ALA A 451 -26.82 15.41 4.18
N GLY A 452 -25.70 14.72 4.46
CA GLY A 452 -25.69 13.28 4.69
C GLY A 452 -25.64 12.44 3.41
N GLY A 453 -25.40 13.05 2.25
CA GLY A 453 -25.21 12.34 1.00
C GLY A 453 -23.93 11.50 0.99
N ASN A 454 -24.03 10.24 0.59
CA ASN A 454 -22.88 9.36 0.42
C ASN A 454 -22.07 9.81 -0.81
N ILE A 455 -20.77 10.02 -0.65
CA ILE A 455 -19.85 10.39 -1.74
C ILE A 455 -18.85 9.28 -2.00
N ALA A 456 -18.29 9.28 -3.21
CA ALA A 456 -17.32 8.30 -3.66
C ALA A 456 -16.26 9.01 -4.52
N ASP A 457 -15.21 9.49 -3.87
CA ASP A 457 -14.15 10.28 -4.52
C ASP A 457 -13.10 9.38 -5.19
N LEU A 458 -12.43 8.52 -4.40
CA LEU A 458 -11.38 7.64 -4.87
C LEU A 458 -11.81 6.18 -4.80
N PHE A 459 -11.92 5.52 -5.95
CA PHE A 459 -12.03 4.05 -5.99
C PHE A 459 -10.75 3.42 -5.41
N LEU A 460 -10.92 2.59 -4.38
CA LEU A 460 -9.81 1.87 -3.75
C LEU A 460 -9.60 0.50 -4.38
N GLN A 461 -10.63 -0.33 -4.31
CA GLN A 461 -10.60 -1.70 -4.81
C GLN A 461 -12.01 -2.28 -4.89
N SER A 462 -12.11 -3.47 -5.48
CA SER A 462 -13.32 -4.28 -5.45
C SER A 462 -13.00 -5.71 -5.03
N PHE A 463 -13.99 -6.38 -4.43
CA PHE A 463 -13.91 -7.79 -4.05
C PHE A 463 -15.29 -8.43 -4.06
N SER A 464 -15.34 -9.77 -4.15
CA SER A 464 -16.60 -10.50 -4.14
C SER A 464 -16.98 -10.99 -2.75
N VAL A 465 -18.29 -10.99 -2.48
CA VAL A 465 -18.92 -11.65 -1.32
C VAL A 465 -20.02 -12.57 -1.82
N THR A 466 -20.31 -13.64 -1.06
CA THR A 466 -21.38 -14.57 -1.37
C THR A 466 -22.29 -14.68 -0.17
N THR A 467 -23.59 -14.44 -0.38
CA THR A 467 -24.63 -14.56 0.64
C THR A 467 -24.87 -16.04 0.98
N ASP A 468 -25.13 -16.32 2.25
CA ASP A 468 -25.50 -17.66 2.70
C ASP A 468 -26.97 -17.98 2.35
N ASP A 469 -27.49 -19.10 2.87
CA ASP A 469 -28.87 -19.53 2.64
C ASP A 469 -29.92 -18.59 3.27
N HIS A 470 -29.51 -17.67 4.16
CA HIS A 470 -30.35 -16.63 4.76
C HIS A 470 -30.19 -15.27 4.09
N GLY A 471 -29.33 -15.16 3.07
CA GLY A 471 -29.07 -13.89 2.39
C GLY A 471 -27.96 -13.05 3.03
N ASP A 472 -27.25 -13.57 4.04
CA ASP A 472 -26.26 -12.81 4.79
C ASP A 472 -24.83 -13.06 4.30
N ALA A 473 -24.05 -12.00 4.15
CA ALA A 473 -22.63 -12.05 3.84
C ALA A 473 -21.83 -11.07 4.71
N ALA A 474 -21.20 -11.54 5.79
CA ALA A 474 -20.26 -10.74 6.57
C ALA A 474 -18.86 -10.76 5.94
N PHE A 475 -18.17 -9.61 5.95
CA PHE A 475 -16.80 -9.51 5.48
C PHE A 475 -15.91 -8.74 6.47
N SER A 476 -14.67 -9.20 6.58
CA SER A 476 -13.57 -8.53 7.27
C SER A 476 -12.34 -8.59 6.38
N ARG A 477 -11.72 -7.44 6.13
CA ARG A 477 -10.61 -7.28 5.18
C ARG A 477 -9.59 -6.29 5.73
N VAL A 478 -8.33 -6.51 5.34
CA VAL A 478 -7.27 -5.51 5.49
C VAL A 478 -7.04 -4.89 4.13
N LEU A 479 -7.43 -3.63 3.99
CA LEU A 479 -7.25 -2.84 2.79
C LEU A 479 -5.77 -2.46 2.66
N PRO A 480 -5.18 -2.50 1.45
CA PRO A 480 -3.88 -1.92 1.23
C PRO A 480 -3.94 -0.40 1.50
N GLN A 481 -2.88 0.15 2.08
CA GLN A 481 -2.76 1.60 2.25
C GLN A 481 -2.75 2.28 0.86
N PRO A 482 -3.39 3.45 0.70
CA PRO A 482 -3.35 4.20 -0.55
C PRO A 482 -1.91 4.48 -1.01
N ALA A 483 -1.66 4.54 -2.32
CA ALA A 483 -0.29 4.67 -2.85
C ALA A 483 0.37 6.03 -2.54
N PHE A 484 -0.43 7.05 -2.22
CA PHE A 484 0.03 8.43 -2.04
C PHE A 484 -0.15 8.95 -0.60
N ASP A 485 -0.83 8.20 0.27
CA ASP A 485 -0.97 8.50 1.70
C ASP A 485 -1.48 7.26 2.47
N HIS A 486 -1.44 7.30 3.80
CA HIS A 486 -2.10 6.35 4.68
C HIS A 486 -3.54 6.77 4.95
N PHE A 487 -4.39 5.84 5.35
CA PHE A 487 -5.72 6.17 5.86
C PHE A 487 -5.59 7.11 7.07
N GLN A 488 -6.25 8.27 7.00
CA GLN A 488 -6.23 9.30 8.03
C GLN A 488 -7.46 9.19 8.93
N VAL A 489 -7.34 9.65 10.18
CA VAL A 489 -8.53 9.82 11.03
C VAL A 489 -9.41 10.93 10.46
N GLY A 490 -10.68 10.63 10.21
CA GLY A 490 -11.64 11.57 9.61
C GLY A 490 -11.96 11.26 8.15
N ASP A 491 -11.10 10.49 7.46
CA ASP A 491 -11.46 9.88 6.18
C ASP A 491 -12.72 9.02 6.35
N VAL A 492 -13.44 8.83 5.25
CA VAL A 492 -14.65 7.98 5.22
C VAL A 492 -14.59 6.99 4.08
N LEU A 493 -15.18 5.82 4.32
CA LEU A 493 -15.39 4.79 3.30
C LEU A 493 -16.87 4.66 2.97
N THR A 494 -17.18 4.49 1.69
CA THR A 494 -18.50 4.11 1.16
C THR A 494 -18.35 2.93 0.21
N ALA A 495 -19.45 2.23 -0.06
CA ALA A 495 -19.44 1.05 -0.91
C ALA A 495 -20.69 0.92 -1.77
N THR A 496 -20.59 0.26 -2.92
CA THR A 496 -21.75 -0.29 -3.64
C THR A 496 -21.70 -1.81 -3.67
N ALA A 497 -22.84 -2.45 -3.87
CA ALA A 497 -22.96 -3.86 -4.22
C ALA A 497 -23.48 -3.98 -5.65
N THR A 498 -22.89 -4.85 -6.45
CA THR A 498 -23.36 -5.18 -7.80
C THR A 498 -23.56 -6.68 -7.94
N ASP A 499 -24.75 -7.12 -8.33
CA ASP A 499 -25.03 -8.54 -8.58
C ASP A 499 -24.42 -9.03 -9.90
N ALA A 500 -24.58 -10.33 -10.19
CA ALA A 500 -24.05 -10.94 -11.41
C ALA A 500 -24.78 -10.50 -12.70
N ASP A 501 -26.00 -9.98 -12.59
CA ASP A 501 -26.80 -9.46 -13.71
C ASP A 501 -26.46 -7.99 -14.01
N GLY A 502 -25.64 -7.34 -13.18
CA GLY A 502 -25.22 -5.95 -13.32
C GLY A 502 -26.11 -4.95 -12.58
N ASN A 503 -27.00 -5.40 -11.69
CA ASN A 503 -27.77 -4.52 -10.83
C ASN A 503 -26.87 -3.94 -9.73
N THR A 504 -26.62 -2.63 -9.78
CA THR A 504 -25.82 -1.93 -8.76
C THR A 504 -26.72 -1.18 -7.78
N SER A 505 -26.40 -1.29 -6.49
CA SER A 505 -27.03 -0.55 -5.38
C SER A 505 -26.70 0.94 -5.39
N GLU A 506 -27.42 1.68 -4.54
CA GLU A 506 -26.95 3.00 -4.07
C GLU A 506 -25.65 2.86 -3.24
N LEU A 507 -25.01 3.98 -2.92
CA LEU A 507 -23.86 3.99 -2.01
C LEU A 507 -24.29 3.71 -0.56
N SER A 508 -23.54 2.85 0.13
CA SER A 508 -23.64 2.61 1.58
C SER A 508 -23.51 3.91 2.36
N ASP A 509 -24.07 3.91 3.57
CA ASP A 509 -23.78 4.95 4.56
C ASP A 509 -22.26 5.03 4.79
N CYS A 510 -21.76 6.24 5.01
CA CYS A 510 -20.34 6.46 5.23
C CYS A 510 -19.88 5.90 6.60
N VAL A 511 -18.77 5.16 6.60
CA VAL A 511 -18.08 4.75 7.84
C VAL A 511 -16.82 5.58 8.01
N GLY A 512 -16.66 6.21 9.19
CA GLY A 512 -15.46 6.97 9.52
C GLY A 512 -14.26 6.05 9.79
N VAL A 513 -13.10 6.42 9.25
CA VAL A 513 -11.82 5.79 9.56
C VAL A 513 -11.38 6.25 10.95
N ALA A 514 -11.32 5.30 11.89
CA ALA A 514 -10.88 5.53 13.26
C ALA A 514 -9.40 5.20 13.46
N ALA A 515 -8.80 5.73 14.53
CA ALA A 515 -7.48 5.27 14.97
C ALA A 515 -7.54 3.80 15.40
N THR A 516 -6.42 3.07 15.22
CA THR A 516 -6.27 1.74 15.82
C THR A 516 -6.37 1.81 17.34
N LEU A 517 -6.93 0.77 17.98
CA LEU A 517 -7.09 0.73 19.43
C LEU A 517 -5.75 0.45 20.13
N PRO A 518 -5.47 1.03 21.30
CA PRO A 518 -4.26 0.70 22.06
C PRO A 518 -4.35 -0.70 22.69
N VAL A 519 -3.22 -1.40 22.76
CA VAL A 519 -3.06 -2.58 23.64
C VAL A 519 -2.41 -2.20 24.97
N THR A 520 -2.72 -2.95 26.01
CA THR A 520 -1.96 -2.98 27.26
C THR A 520 -1.18 -4.28 27.33
N MET A 521 0.15 -4.18 27.43
CA MET A 521 1.02 -5.34 27.61
C MET A 521 1.62 -5.32 29.01
N ARG A 522 1.64 -6.47 29.67
CA ARG A 522 2.32 -6.65 30.97
C ARG A 522 3.22 -7.87 30.91
N MET A 523 4.52 -7.62 31.01
CA MET A 523 5.52 -8.66 31.18
C MET A 523 5.39 -9.27 32.58
N PRO A 524 5.71 -10.57 32.76
CA PRO A 524 5.92 -11.12 34.09
C PRO A 524 7.10 -10.43 34.77
N THR A 525 7.20 -10.56 36.08
CA THR A 525 8.42 -10.23 36.79
C THR A 525 9.48 -11.27 36.41
N TYR A 526 10.49 -10.86 35.67
CA TYR A 526 11.69 -11.67 35.45
C TYR A 526 12.56 -11.64 36.72
N PRO A 527 13.30 -12.72 37.04
CA PRO A 527 14.31 -12.65 38.08
C PRO A 527 15.33 -11.56 37.76
N VAL A 528 15.77 -10.83 38.78
CA VAL A 528 16.76 -9.75 38.61
C VAL A 528 18.12 -10.32 38.20
N ARG A 529 18.45 -11.50 38.74
CA ARG A 529 19.69 -12.24 38.46
C ARG A 529 19.37 -13.67 38.04
N VAL A 530 20.02 -14.15 36.99
CA VAL A 530 19.87 -15.50 36.45
C VAL A 530 21.23 -16.04 35.97
N PRO A 531 21.47 -17.35 36.04
CA PRO A 531 22.68 -17.93 35.48
C PRO A 531 22.58 -17.95 33.96
N ALA A 532 23.72 -17.79 33.28
CA ALA A 532 23.82 -17.99 31.85
C ALA A 532 23.32 -19.40 31.46
N MET A 533 22.60 -19.50 30.34
CA MET A 533 21.97 -20.73 29.81
C MET A 533 20.82 -21.30 30.65
N ASP A 534 20.17 -20.49 31.50
CA ASP A 534 18.99 -20.93 32.27
C ASP A 534 17.90 -21.53 31.35
N GLN A 535 17.67 -22.83 31.49
CA GLN A 535 16.70 -23.61 30.72
C GLN A 535 15.28 -23.52 31.28
N THR A 536 15.07 -22.78 32.36
CA THR A 536 13.75 -22.54 32.96
C THR A 536 13.18 -21.17 32.57
N LEU A 537 14.05 -20.23 32.17
CA LEU A 537 13.68 -18.87 31.80
C LEU A 537 13.01 -18.82 30.42
N GLY A 538 11.68 -18.90 30.39
CA GLY A 538 10.88 -18.60 29.20
C GLY A 538 10.61 -17.11 29.02
N ALA A 539 10.13 -16.72 27.84
CA ALA A 539 9.61 -15.38 27.60
C ALA A 539 8.07 -15.43 27.57
N SER A 540 7.40 -14.52 28.26
CA SER A 540 5.94 -14.43 28.18
C SER A 540 5.45 -13.00 28.37
N VAL A 541 4.21 -12.75 27.96
CA VAL A 541 3.53 -11.46 28.15
C VAL A 541 2.02 -11.67 28.19
N THR A 542 1.35 -10.89 29.04
CA THR A 542 -0.12 -10.76 29.02
C THR A 542 -0.50 -9.56 28.17
N ILE A 543 -1.52 -9.71 27.32
CA ILE A 543 -2.00 -8.71 26.38
C ILE A 543 -3.50 -8.53 26.60
N ALA A 544 -3.93 -7.29 26.77
CA ALA A 544 -5.33 -6.91 26.84
C ALA A 544 -5.62 -5.71 25.94
N GLY A 545 -6.86 -5.61 25.47
CA GLY A 545 -7.34 -4.50 24.66
C GLY A 545 -8.76 -4.13 25.06
N ASN A 546 -9.12 -2.85 24.94
CA ASN A 546 -10.44 -2.34 25.31
C ASN A 546 -11.44 -2.36 24.12
N GLY A 547 -11.13 -3.10 23.05
CA GLY A 547 -11.98 -3.21 21.87
C GLY A 547 -13.08 -4.26 22.00
N PRO A 548 -14.00 -4.32 21.02
CA PRO A 548 -15.13 -5.25 21.03
C PRO A 548 -14.69 -6.72 20.93
N LEU A 549 -13.52 -6.99 20.35
CA LEU A 549 -12.88 -8.30 20.32
C LEU A 549 -11.48 -8.20 20.95
N PRO A 550 -11.04 -9.24 21.70
CA PRO A 550 -9.73 -9.24 22.34
C PRO A 550 -8.60 -9.24 21.30
N PRO A 551 -7.40 -8.70 21.63
CA PRO A 551 -6.22 -8.79 20.77
C PRO A 551 -5.86 -10.25 20.46
N SER A 552 -5.48 -10.48 19.21
CA SER A 552 -5.17 -11.77 18.60
C SER A 552 -3.93 -11.66 17.70
N GLY A 553 -3.51 -12.76 17.09
CA GLY A 553 -2.29 -12.81 16.27
C GLY A 553 -1.07 -13.23 17.07
N SER A 554 0.08 -12.60 16.83
CA SER A 554 1.36 -13.00 17.42
C SER A 554 2.11 -11.87 18.12
N VAL A 555 2.95 -12.24 19.08
CA VAL A 555 3.95 -11.39 19.70
C VAL A 555 5.33 -11.88 19.29
N VAL A 556 6.19 -10.95 18.88
CA VAL A 556 7.61 -11.22 18.66
C VAL A 556 8.36 -10.95 19.96
N PHE A 557 9.12 -11.93 20.44
CA PHE A 557 10.01 -11.76 21.57
C PHE A 557 11.44 -11.58 21.08
N SER A 558 12.14 -10.61 21.64
CA SER A 558 13.55 -10.36 21.36
C SER A 558 14.31 -10.16 22.67
N VAL A 559 15.58 -10.52 22.67
CA VAL A 559 16.51 -10.07 23.70
C VAL A 559 17.29 -8.86 23.17
N ILE A 560 17.47 -7.87 24.02
CA ILE A 560 18.37 -6.75 23.82
C ILE A 560 19.58 -7.01 24.70
N ASP A 561 20.73 -7.16 24.07
CA ASP A 561 22.00 -7.38 24.74
C ASP A 561 22.55 -6.08 25.37
N PRO A 562 23.66 -6.15 26.14
CA PRO A 562 24.22 -4.96 26.79
C PRO A 562 24.68 -3.88 25.81
N LEU A 563 25.04 -4.28 24.58
CA LEU A 563 25.43 -3.38 23.49
C LEU A 563 24.22 -2.75 22.77
N GLY A 564 23.00 -3.09 23.18
CA GLY A 564 21.76 -2.62 22.58
C GLY A 564 21.40 -3.35 21.28
N ARG A 565 22.12 -4.41 20.92
CA ARG A 565 21.81 -5.24 19.75
C ARG A 565 20.60 -6.10 20.07
N ARG A 566 19.69 -6.18 19.09
CA ARG A 566 18.45 -6.94 19.21
C ARG A 566 18.60 -8.29 18.53
N ARG A 567 18.33 -9.37 19.25
CA ARG A 567 18.25 -10.74 18.73
C ARG A 567 16.84 -11.28 18.92
N GLU A 568 16.17 -11.66 17.83
CA GLU A 568 14.85 -12.29 17.91
C GLU A 568 14.97 -13.68 18.56
N LEU A 569 14.16 -13.93 19.58
CA LEU A 569 14.05 -15.23 20.24
C LEU A 569 13.01 -16.11 19.55
N GLY A 570 11.96 -15.50 19.00
CA GLY A 570 10.92 -16.16 18.23
C GLY A 570 9.58 -15.44 18.30
N ARG A 571 8.55 -16.07 17.72
CA ARG A 571 7.17 -15.57 17.71
C ARG A 571 6.23 -16.52 18.43
N ALA A 572 5.38 -15.98 19.29
CA ALA A 572 4.35 -16.73 20.00
C ALA A 572 2.96 -16.26 19.60
N THR A 573 2.04 -17.20 19.39
CA THR A 573 0.63 -16.90 19.13
C THR A 573 -0.07 -16.52 20.43
N ILE A 574 -1.01 -15.57 20.36
CA ILE A 574 -1.80 -15.15 21.51
C ILE A 574 -2.92 -16.17 21.75
N VAL A 575 -2.94 -16.76 22.94
CA VAL A 575 -3.97 -17.69 23.42
C VAL A 575 -4.49 -17.18 24.75
N ASN A 576 -5.80 -16.91 24.84
CA ASN A 576 -6.45 -16.39 26.05
C ASN A 576 -5.78 -15.13 26.65
N GLY A 577 -5.32 -14.21 25.79
CA GLY A 577 -4.64 -12.98 26.22
C GLY A 577 -3.20 -13.18 26.71
N GLN A 578 -2.59 -14.33 26.46
CA GLN A 578 -1.18 -14.59 26.75
C GLN A 578 -0.43 -15.08 25.52
N ALA A 579 0.84 -14.66 25.41
CA ALA A 579 1.78 -15.21 24.46
C ALA A 579 3.03 -15.64 25.22
N SER A 580 3.53 -16.84 24.95
CA SER A 580 4.72 -17.39 25.63
C SER A 580 5.58 -18.19 24.67
N LEU A 581 6.89 -18.02 24.81
CA LEU A 581 7.90 -18.90 24.24
C LEU A 581 8.51 -19.74 25.36
N PRO A 582 8.59 -21.07 25.19
CA PRO A 582 9.35 -21.91 26.10
C PRO A 582 10.85 -21.57 25.99
N PRO A 583 11.62 -21.78 27.07
CA PRO A 583 13.08 -21.67 27.01
C PRO A 583 13.64 -22.65 25.96
N PRO A 584 14.60 -22.22 25.12
CA PRO A 584 15.29 -23.13 24.22
C PRO A 584 16.23 -24.06 25.02
N PRO A 585 16.74 -25.16 24.43
CA PRO A 585 17.64 -26.09 25.12
C PRO A 585 18.92 -25.46 25.67
N GLN A 586 19.34 -24.32 25.12
CA GLN A 586 20.50 -23.55 25.56
C GLN A 586 20.12 -22.34 26.43
N GLY A 587 18.85 -22.20 26.83
CA GLY A 587 18.37 -21.02 27.55
C GLY A 587 18.26 -19.76 26.69
N VAL A 588 17.45 -18.80 27.16
CA VAL A 588 17.19 -17.55 26.42
C VAL A 588 18.41 -16.61 26.43
N LEU A 589 19.18 -16.66 27.52
CA LEU A 589 20.30 -15.77 27.81
C LEU A 589 21.58 -16.62 27.96
N PRO A 590 22.34 -16.83 26.87
CA PRO A 590 23.45 -17.79 26.87
C PRO A 590 24.73 -17.26 27.50
N GLN A 591 24.86 -15.95 27.67
CA GLN A 591 26.08 -15.29 28.13
C GLN A 591 25.80 -14.35 29.30
N ALA A 592 26.83 -14.11 30.12
CA ALA A 592 26.78 -13.09 31.16
C ALA A 592 26.55 -11.68 30.57
N GLY A 593 26.21 -10.74 31.44
CA GLY A 593 25.95 -9.34 31.11
C GLY A 593 24.52 -8.91 31.45
N ARG A 594 24.19 -7.65 31.11
CA ARG A 594 22.85 -7.08 31.35
C ARG A 594 21.96 -7.12 30.11
N TYR A 595 20.81 -7.80 30.23
CA TYR A 595 19.87 -7.98 29.13
C TYR A 595 18.50 -7.40 29.45
N ARG A 596 17.75 -7.06 28.39
CA ARG A 596 16.30 -6.81 28.49
C ARG A 596 15.55 -7.70 27.51
N ILE A 597 14.39 -8.18 27.93
CA ILE A 597 13.48 -8.93 27.07
C ILE A 597 12.44 -7.95 26.54
N GLU A 598 12.31 -7.87 25.22
CA GLU A 598 11.26 -7.12 24.53
C GLU A 598 10.16 -8.08 24.09
N ALA A 599 8.92 -7.72 24.37
CA ALA A 599 7.74 -8.29 23.75
C ALA A 599 7.10 -7.24 22.84
N ARG A 600 7.04 -7.51 21.53
CA ARG A 600 6.42 -6.63 20.54
C ARG A 600 5.16 -7.26 19.99
N TYR A 601 4.02 -6.65 20.28
CA TYR A 601 2.73 -6.98 19.65
C TYR A 601 2.71 -6.47 18.21
N ASP A 602 2.52 -7.42 17.29
CA ASP A 602 2.35 -7.23 15.85
C ASP A 602 1.25 -8.20 15.37
N GLY A 603 0.13 -8.16 16.10
CA GLY A 603 -0.98 -9.10 15.97
C GLY A 603 -2.00 -8.69 14.93
N ASP A 604 -3.27 -8.68 15.29
CA ASP A 604 -4.33 -8.19 14.42
C ASP A 604 -4.31 -6.67 14.24
N VAL A 605 -4.77 -6.22 13.07
CA VAL A 605 -4.75 -4.80 12.66
C VAL A 605 -5.82 -3.94 13.36
N ARG A 606 -6.65 -4.50 14.24
CA ARG A 606 -7.60 -3.69 15.02
C ARG A 606 -6.87 -2.83 16.05
N TYR A 607 -5.74 -3.35 16.54
CA TYR A 607 -4.95 -2.73 17.57
C TYR A 607 -3.61 -2.18 17.04
N ALA A 608 -3.11 -1.13 17.68
CA ALA A 608 -1.82 -0.53 17.36
C ALA A 608 -0.67 -1.46 17.75
N ALA A 609 0.37 -1.51 16.92
CA ALA A 609 1.62 -2.17 17.29
C ALA A 609 2.20 -1.52 18.56
N HIS A 610 2.70 -2.35 19.47
CA HIS A 610 3.23 -1.88 20.75
C HIS A 610 4.38 -2.76 21.20
N ALA A 611 5.38 -2.18 21.87
CA ALA A 611 6.51 -2.91 22.42
C ALA A 611 6.63 -2.62 23.91
N GLN A 612 6.84 -3.68 24.69
CA GLN A 612 7.05 -3.63 26.12
C GLN A 612 8.40 -4.25 26.45
N LEU A 613 9.24 -3.52 27.20
CA LEU A 613 10.51 -4.00 27.71
C LEU A 613 10.36 -4.50 29.14
N SER A 614 11.12 -5.53 29.50
CA SER A 614 11.40 -5.89 30.88
C SER A 614 12.35 -4.88 31.53
N PRO A 615 12.42 -4.85 32.88
CA PRO A 615 13.61 -4.36 33.58
C PRO A 615 14.87 -5.13 33.15
N ASP A 616 16.04 -4.62 33.55
CA ASP A 616 17.31 -5.32 33.32
C ASP A 616 17.31 -6.66 34.05
N VAL A 617 17.77 -7.69 33.34
CA VAL A 617 18.08 -9.02 33.84
C VAL A 617 19.60 -9.15 33.81
N VAL A 618 20.22 -9.23 34.98
CA VAL A 618 21.65 -9.46 35.14
C VAL A 618 21.89 -10.95 34.98
N VAL A 619 22.71 -11.31 34.00
CA VAL A 619 23.09 -12.69 33.73
C VAL A 619 24.51 -12.86 34.22
N PHE A 620 24.73 -13.81 35.11
CA PHE A 620 26.06 -14.13 35.61
C PHE A 620 26.50 -15.51 35.10
N ARG A 621 27.80 -15.76 35.00
CA ARG A 621 28.33 -17.08 34.65
C ARG A 621 28.77 -17.80 35.93
N PRO A 622 28.13 -18.93 36.29
CA PRO A 622 28.75 -19.86 37.24
C PRO A 622 29.92 -20.54 36.54
N ALA A 623 30.97 -20.85 37.29
CA ALA A 623 32.26 -21.28 36.77
C ALA A 623 32.48 -22.80 36.75
N SER A 624 31.48 -23.57 37.15
CA SER A 624 31.60 -25.03 37.21
C SER A 624 30.25 -25.72 37.46
N ALA A 625 29.40 -25.68 36.44
CA ALA A 625 28.03 -26.20 36.49
C ALA A 625 27.94 -27.69 36.14
N LEU A 626 28.55 -28.60 36.91
CA LEU A 626 28.49 -30.02 36.54
C LEU A 626 27.11 -30.66 36.70
N LEU A 627 26.29 -30.18 37.64
CA LEU A 627 24.99 -30.78 37.98
C LEU A 627 23.93 -29.78 38.48
N GLN A 628 24.33 -28.58 38.93
CA GLN A 628 23.44 -27.52 39.40
C GLN A 628 23.86 -26.21 38.73
N PRO A 629 23.12 -25.70 37.73
CA PRO A 629 23.48 -24.48 36.99
C PRO A 629 23.44 -23.21 37.86
N GLU A 630 22.94 -23.32 39.08
CA GLU A 630 22.82 -22.22 40.04
C GLU A 630 24.08 -22.02 40.88
N ARG A 631 25.11 -22.88 40.77
CA ARG A 631 26.31 -22.85 41.62
C ARG A 631 27.59 -23.15 40.82
N SER A 632 28.70 -22.62 41.33
CA SER A 632 30.08 -22.99 41.05
C SER A 632 30.61 -23.88 42.18
N ALA A 633 31.44 -24.86 41.83
CA ALA A 633 32.13 -25.72 42.78
C ALA A 633 33.64 -25.50 42.62
N PRO A 634 34.37 -25.06 43.65
CA PRO A 634 35.81 -24.92 43.52
C PRO A 634 36.46 -26.31 43.32
N VAL A 635 37.61 -26.28 42.67
CA VAL A 635 38.42 -27.47 42.39
C VAL A 635 39.51 -27.60 43.44
N ARG A 636 39.76 -28.81 43.92
CA ARG A 636 40.87 -29.08 44.84
C ARG A 636 41.68 -30.31 44.45
N HIS A 637 42.92 -30.32 44.91
CA HIS A 637 43.89 -31.39 44.70
C HIS A 637 44.39 -31.90 46.05
N ASP A 638 44.39 -33.21 46.25
CA ASP A 638 45.06 -33.84 47.40
C ASP A 638 46.52 -34.13 47.04
N PRO A 639 47.51 -33.35 47.52
CA PRO A 639 48.92 -33.59 47.25
C PRO A 639 49.43 -34.94 47.80
N GLY A 640 48.73 -35.54 48.78
CA GLY A 640 49.07 -36.84 49.35
C GLY A 640 48.64 -38.03 48.49
N SER A 641 47.46 -37.95 47.86
CA SER A 641 46.91 -39.03 47.03
C SER A 641 46.94 -38.77 45.53
N GLY A 642 47.17 -37.53 45.10
CA GLY A 642 47.10 -37.07 43.71
C GLY A 642 45.68 -36.88 43.19
N VAL A 643 44.66 -37.13 44.01
CA VAL A 643 43.25 -37.10 43.61
C VAL A 643 42.75 -35.66 43.47
N TRP A 644 42.00 -35.41 42.40
CA TRP A 644 41.28 -34.16 42.18
C TRP A 644 39.82 -34.29 42.60
N GLU A 645 39.20 -33.21 43.07
CA GLU A 645 37.80 -33.23 43.47
C GLU A 645 37.08 -31.94 43.08
N TRP A 646 35.83 -32.08 42.65
CA TRP A 646 34.88 -30.99 42.64
C TRP A 646 34.23 -30.87 44.02
N LEU A 647 34.31 -29.68 44.59
CA LEU A 647 33.69 -29.44 45.88
C LEU A 647 32.22 -29.06 45.70
N ASP A 648 31.33 -30.01 45.97
CA ASP A 648 29.96 -29.69 46.38
C ASP A 648 29.90 -29.69 47.92
N PRO A 649 29.57 -28.56 48.58
CA PRO A 649 29.38 -28.50 50.02
C PRO A 649 28.40 -29.55 50.60
N GLY A 650 27.50 -30.11 49.77
CA GLY A 650 26.58 -31.16 50.16
C GLY A 650 27.07 -32.60 49.95
N SER A 651 28.03 -32.83 49.06
CA SER A 651 28.57 -34.16 48.73
C SER A 651 29.80 -34.05 47.82
N PRO A 652 31.03 -34.04 48.36
CA PRO A 652 32.24 -33.97 47.53
C PRO A 652 32.27 -35.09 46.48
N GLN A 653 32.61 -34.74 45.23
CA GLN A 653 32.77 -35.71 44.16
C GLN A 653 34.25 -35.87 43.83
N SER A 654 34.80 -37.03 44.18
CA SER A 654 36.15 -37.40 43.80
C SER A 654 36.22 -37.67 42.30
N LEU A 655 37.19 -37.06 41.63
CA LEU A 655 37.51 -37.30 40.25
C LEU A 655 38.59 -38.38 40.19
N SER A 656 38.37 -39.39 39.36
CA SER A 656 39.35 -40.46 39.12
C SER A 656 40.51 -40.02 38.22
N VAL A 657 41.08 -38.84 38.49
CA VAL A 657 42.24 -38.30 37.79
C VAL A 657 43.34 -38.13 38.82
N ASP A 658 44.39 -38.96 38.73
CA ASP A 658 45.55 -38.96 39.65
C ASP A 658 46.86 -38.59 38.94
N TRP A 659 46.76 -37.99 37.74
CA TRP A 659 47.88 -37.95 36.79
C TRP A 659 48.07 -36.66 35.99
N ALA A 660 47.41 -35.55 36.33
CA ALA A 660 47.57 -34.27 35.64
C ALA A 660 48.65 -33.39 36.30
N ASP A 661 49.45 -32.69 35.48
CA ASP A 661 50.54 -31.82 35.98
C ASP A 661 50.03 -30.44 36.41
N ARG A 662 48.98 -29.92 35.75
CA ARG A 662 48.43 -28.57 36.00
C ARG A 662 46.95 -28.49 35.61
N TYR A 663 46.09 -28.06 36.53
CA TYR A 663 44.75 -27.57 36.24
C TYR A 663 44.83 -26.17 35.60
N ILE A 664 44.02 -25.91 34.58
CA ILE A 664 44.02 -24.61 33.87
C ILE A 664 42.79 -23.82 34.28
N ASP A 665 41.62 -24.29 33.87
CA ASP A 665 40.33 -23.68 34.14
C ASP A 665 39.21 -24.66 33.74
N ALA A 666 37.95 -24.33 33.98
CA ALA A 666 36.80 -25.10 33.53
C ALA A 666 35.84 -24.22 32.71
N ASP A 667 35.35 -24.74 31.60
CA ASP A 667 34.42 -24.01 30.74
C ASP A 667 33.61 -25.00 29.86
N ARG A 668 32.70 -24.47 29.05
CA ARG A 668 31.81 -25.21 28.16
C ARG A 668 32.47 -25.39 26.80
N PHE A 669 32.94 -26.59 26.54
CA PHE A 669 33.52 -26.91 25.24
C PHE A 669 32.49 -27.48 24.26
N ASP A 670 31.39 -28.06 24.74
CA ASP A 670 30.40 -28.77 23.91
C ASP A 670 29.05 -28.06 23.78
N GLY A 671 28.93 -26.82 24.27
CA GLY A 671 27.72 -26.01 24.21
C GLY A 671 26.54 -26.56 25.01
N ARG A 672 26.80 -27.49 25.93
CA ARG A 672 25.84 -27.97 26.93
C ARG A 672 25.93 -27.14 28.21
N ALA A 673 24.96 -27.33 29.10
CA ALA A 673 24.89 -26.63 30.39
C ALA A 673 25.96 -27.08 31.41
N THR A 674 26.79 -28.07 31.07
CA THR A 674 27.79 -28.64 31.99
C THR A 674 29.20 -28.30 31.54
N ASP A 675 29.98 -27.74 32.46
CA ASP A 675 31.36 -27.34 32.20
C ASP A 675 32.30 -28.57 32.24
N GLN A 676 33.41 -28.49 31.53
CA GLN A 676 34.47 -29.50 31.59
C GLN A 676 35.77 -28.87 32.06
N MET A 677 36.50 -29.56 32.93
CA MET A 677 37.81 -29.11 33.39
C MET A 677 38.83 -29.28 32.29
N LEU A 678 39.69 -28.29 32.12
CA LEU A 678 40.86 -28.38 31.27
C LEU A 678 42.11 -28.60 32.11
N PHE A 679 42.79 -29.72 31.85
CA PHE A 679 44.08 -30.06 32.43
C PHE A 679 45.17 -30.11 31.38
N SER A 680 46.42 -29.83 31.81
CA SER A 680 47.62 -30.15 31.04
C SER A 680 48.42 -31.28 31.69
N LYS A 681 48.95 -32.18 30.86
CA LYS A 681 49.83 -33.28 31.25
C LYS A 681 50.89 -33.51 30.18
N GLY A 682 52.17 -33.37 30.55
CA GLY A 682 53.28 -33.59 29.62
C GLY A 682 53.19 -32.77 28.34
N GLY A 683 52.58 -31.57 28.40
CA GLY A 683 52.33 -30.70 27.25
C GLY A 683 51.09 -31.06 26.40
N GLU A 684 50.32 -32.08 26.78
CA GLU A 684 49.03 -32.42 26.17
C GLU A 684 47.85 -31.92 27.01
N TYR A 685 46.69 -31.71 26.37
CA TYR A 685 45.49 -31.17 27.02
C TYR A 685 44.39 -32.22 27.13
N PHE A 686 43.70 -32.22 28.27
CA PHE A 686 42.62 -33.16 28.58
C PHE A 686 41.41 -32.42 29.11
N LEU A 687 40.23 -32.70 28.54
CA LEU A 687 38.96 -32.30 29.14
C LEU A 687 38.48 -33.40 30.07
N VAL A 688 38.09 -33.04 31.28
CA VAL A 688 37.57 -33.98 32.29
C VAL A 688 36.13 -33.57 32.62
N ASP A 689 35.20 -34.51 32.43
CA ASP A 689 33.79 -34.31 32.80
C ASP A 689 33.55 -34.53 34.29
N GLY A 690 32.32 -34.27 34.76
CA GLY A 690 31.96 -34.42 36.17
C GLY A 690 31.92 -35.86 36.68
N GLN A 691 32.07 -36.85 35.80
CA GLN A 691 32.24 -38.25 36.21
C GLN A 691 33.72 -38.66 36.27
N GLY A 692 34.64 -37.73 36.01
CA GLY A 692 36.08 -38.00 35.98
C GLY A 692 36.57 -38.63 34.69
N HIS A 693 35.76 -38.68 33.62
CA HIS A 693 36.23 -39.18 32.34
C HIS A 693 37.11 -38.14 31.66
N ALA A 694 38.40 -38.45 31.54
CA ALA A 694 39.36 -37.63 30.84
C ALA A 694 39.42 -37.97 29.35
N GLN A 695 39.21 -36.97 28.50
CA GLN A 695 39.33 -37.08 27.06
C GLN A 695 40.39 -36.11 26.53
N ARG A 696 41.43 -36.66 25.92
CA ARG A 696 42.48 -35.88 25.28
C ARG A 696 41.90 -34.94 24.21
N ARG A 697 42.42 -33.71 24.13
CA ARG A 697 42.11 -32.72 23.09
C ARG A 697 43.38 -32.26 22.38
N THR A 698 43.20 -31.81 21.15
CA THR A 698 44.28 -31.23 20.34
C THR A 698 43.78 -29.99 19.64
N SER A 699 44.50 -28.89 19.75
CA SER A 699 44.20 -27.65 19.03
C SER A 699 44.92 -27.62 17.67
N GLY A 700 44.28 -27.08 16.64
CA GLY A 700 44.84 -26.90 15.30
C GLY A 700 45.79 -25.70 15.19
N VAL A 701 45.70 -24.76 16.13
CA VAL A 701 46.29 -23.43 16.02
C VAL A 701 47.25 -23.07 17.16
N LEU A 702 47.22 -23.80 18.27
CA LEU A 702 47.98 -23.48 19.48
C LEU A 702 49.51 -23.48 19.26
N GLY A 703 50.03 -24.44 18.48
CA GLY A 703 51.48 -24.62 18.30
C GLY A 703 52.18 -24.94 19.63
N SER A 704 53.24 -24.18 19.96
CA SER A 704 53.99 -24.28 21.23
C SER A 704 53.44 -23.41 22.36
N ARG A 705 52.32 -22.71 22.13
CA ARG A 705 51.74 -21.79 23.13
C ARG A 705 51.10 -22.56 24.27
N GLU A 706 51.16 -21.99 25.45
CA GLU A 706 50.47 -22.51 26.63
C GLU A 706 49.14 -21.79 26.81
N ILE A 707 48.09 -22.55 27.12
CA ILE A 707 46.80 -22.02 27.58
C ILE A 707 46.95 -21.50 29.01
N LEU A 708 46.57 -20.23 29.20
CA LEU A 708 46.65 -19.54 30.49
C LEU A 708 45.31 -19.47 31.21
N ASP A 709 44.24 -19.23 30.45
CA ASP A 709 42.88 -19.06 30.96
C ASP A 709 41.89 -19.47 29.87
N LEU A 710 40.73 -20.01 30.26
CA LEU A 710 39.59 -20.11 29.34
C LEU A 710 38.85 -18.78 29.42
N ILE A 711 38.29 -18.30 28.33
CA ILE A 711 37.61 -16.98 28.29
C ILE A 711 36.40 -17.09 27.37
N GLN A 712 35.53 -16.08 27.37
CA GLN A 712 34.49 -15.97 26.35
C GLN A 712 34.54 -14.57 25.73
N VAL A 713 35.04 -14.46 24.50
CA VAL A 713 35.28 -13.16 23.85
C VAL A 713 34.42 -12.93 22.62
N ASP A 714 33.42 -13.78 22.40
CA ASP A 714 32.40 -13.59 21.38
C ASP A 714 31.00 -14.05 21.84
N ASP A 715 30.01 -13.91 20.95
CA ASP A 715 28.60 -14.19 21.22
C ASP A 715 28.23 -15.69 21.05
N ASP A 716 29.19 -16.60 20.89
CA ASP A 716 28.96 -18.04 20.78
C ASP A 716 29.11 -18.77 22.12
N VAL A 717 28.66 -20.02 22.21
CA VAL A 717 28.59 -20.77 23.49
C VAL A 717 29.81 -21.64 23.76
N LEU A 718 30.85 -21.55 22.91
CA LEU A 718 32.03 -22.38 22.97
C LEU A 718 33.14 -21.65 23.71
N ALA A 719 33.90 -22.39 24.52
CA ALA A 719 35.04 -21.84 25.23
C ALA A 719 36.11 -21.29 24.28
N ASP A 720 36.60 -20.09 24.59
CA ASP A 720 37.79 -19.49 24.01
C ASP A 720 38.96 -19.61 24.99
N ALA A 721 40.15 -19.16 24.58
CA ALA A 721 41.30 -19.19 25.46
C ALA A 721 42.25 -18.02 25.26
N LEU A 722 42.79 -17.54 26.38
CA LEU A 722 43.99 -16.73 26.40
C LEU A 722 45.21 -17.65 26.39
N VAL A 723 46.12 -17.44 25.44
CA VAL A 723 47.33 -18.25 25.28
C VAL A 723 48.59 -17.39 25.26
N ARG A 724 49.72 -17.96 25.67
CA ARG A 724 51.02 -17.29 25.64
C ARG A 724 52.09 -18.16 25.02
N ASP A 725 52.88 -17.56 24.14
CA ASP A 725 54.06 -18.22 23.58
C ASP A 725 55.21 -18.17 24.60
N PRO A 726 55.73 -19.33 25.07
CA PRO A 726 56.82 -19.33 26.03
C PRO A 726 58.14 -18.79 25.45
N ALA A 727 58.33 -18.83 24.14
CA ALA A 727 59.56 -18.38 23.49
C ALA A 727 59.58 -16.87 23.23
N SER A 728 58.49 -16.31 22.69
CA SER A 728 58.40 -14.87 22.39
C SER A 728 57.78 -14.04 23.51
N GLY A 729 57.01 -14.68 24.39
CA GLY A 729 56.23 -14.01 25.42
C GLY A 729 54.93 -13.34 24.93
N GLU A 730 54.59 -13.51 23.64
CA GLU A 730 53.41 -12.89 23.03
C GLU A 730 52.10 -13.56 23.48
N TYR A 731 51.08 -12.74 23.70
CA TYR A 731 49.71 -13.16 24.00
C TYR A 731 48.85 -13.26 22.74
N ALA A 732 47.97 -14.26 22.70
CA ALA A 732 46.98 -14.42 21.65
C ALA A 732 45.66 -14.95 22.22
N ILE A 733 44.58 -14.75 21.47
CA ILE A 733 43.29 -15.39 21.70
C ILE A 733 43.15 -16.58 20.77
N VAL A 734 42.69 -17.71 21.31
CA VAL A 734 42.16 -18.81 20.51
C VAL A 734 40.64 -18.80 20.63
N ARG A 735 39.94 -18.58 19.52
CA ARG A 735 38.47 -18.70 19.47
C ARG A 735 38.05 -20.13 19.18
N ARG A 736 37.01 -20.61 19.84
CA ARG A 736 36.47 -21.98 19.76
C ARG A 736 37.55 -23.04 20.02
N LEU A 737 38.17 -22.98 21.19
CA LEU A 737 39.28 -23.83 21.58
C LEU A 737 38.91 -25.32 21.42
N PHE A 738 39.79 -26.09 20.76
CA PHE A 738 39.62 -27.50 20.40
C PHE A 738 38.50 -27.83 19.40
N GLN A 739 37.84 -26.82 18.81
CA GLN A 739 36.76 -27.00 17.84
C GLN A 739 37.28 -26.87 16.40
N ARG A 740 38.25 -27.70 16.03
CA ARG A 740 38.91 -27.66 14.71
C ARG A 740 37.92 -27.68 13.53
N GLU A 741 36.88 -28.50 13.64
CA GLU A 741 35.87 -28.66 12.59
C GLU A 741 34.87 -27.49 12.55
N GLN A 742 34.83 -26.65 13.59
CA GLN A 742 33.96 -25.48 13.69
C GLN A 742 34.75 -24.16 13.54
N GLY A 743 35.96 -24.21 12.99
CA GLY A 743 36.76 -23.04 12.67
C GLY A 743 37.50 -22.44 13.86
N GLU A 744 38.19 -23.27 14.63
CA GLU A 744 39.16 -22.82 15.65
C GLU A 744 40.18 -21.84 15.03
N THR A 745 40.33 -20.65 15.61
CA THR A 745 41.22 -19.59 15.08
C THR A 745 42.13 -19.03 16.15
N LEU A 746 43.32 -18.54 15.76
CA LEU A 746 44.24 -17.85 16.64
C LEU A 746 44.47 -16.41 16.18
N ARG A 747 44.40 -15.47 17.11
CA ARG A 747 44.63 -14.04 16.87
C ARG A 747 45.64 -13.46 17.88
N PRO A 748 46.82 -13.02 17.43
CA PRO A 748 47.77 -12.30 18.29
C PRO A 748 47.15 -10.98 18.80
N LEU A 749 47.36 -10.66 20.07
CA LEU A 749 46.80 -9.45 20.69
C LEU A 749 47.66 -8.20 20.52
N GLY A 750 48.94 -8.34 20.18
CA GLY A 750 49.87 -7.21 20.06
C GLY A 750 50.17 -6.50 21.39
N ILE A 751 49.92 -7.17 22.52
CA ILE A 751 50.25 -6.68 23.87
C ILE A 751 51.75 -6.85 24.12
N SER A 752 52.38 -5.84 24.74
CA SER A 752 53.82 -5.88 25.07
C SER A 752 54.17 -7.08 25.94
N ALA A 753 55.26 -7.77 25.61
CA ALA A 753 55.78 -8.89 26.41
C ALA A 753 56.24 -8.49 27.82
N GLU A 754 56.40 -7.18 28.09
CA GLU A 754 56.68 -6.64 29.44
C GLU A 754 55.46 -6.67 30.37
N LEU A 755 54.25 -6.72 29.80
CA LEU A 755 53.01 -6.85 30.55
C LEU A 755 52.80 -8.31 30.95
N GLN A 756 52.49 -8.53 32.22
CA GLN A 756 52.08 -9.83 32.75
C GLN A 756 50.57 -9.85 32.91
N TRP A 757 49.93 -10.90 32.40
CA TRP A 757 48.53 -11.19 32.68
C TRP A 757 48.30 -11.37 34.19
N ARG A 758 47.19 -10.81 34.68
CA ARG A 758 46.79 -10.82 36.08
C ARG A 758 45.41 -11.44 36.32
N GLY A 759 44.47 -11.28 35.39
CA GLY A 759 43.12 -11.80 35.51
C GLY A 759 42.28 -11.48 34.29
N SER A 760 41.04 -11.95 34.29
CA SER A 760 40.13 -11.84 33.15
C SER A 760 38.68 -11.95 33.59
N GLY A 761 37.84 -11.00 33.17
CA GLY A 761 36.43 -10.86 33.56
C GLY A 761 35.73 -9.82 32.69
N ASP A 762 34.40 -9.81 32.66
CA ASP A 762 33.56 -8.87 31.89
C ASP A 762 33.44 -7.51 32.60
N ILE A 763 34.46 -6.65 32.44
CA ILE A 763 34.63 -5.40 33.21
C ILE A 763 33.75 -4.28 32.63
N ASP A 764 33.45 -4.32 31.33
CA ASP A 764 32.54 -3.38 30.69
C ASP A 764 31.09 -3.84 30.56
N GLY A 765 30.81 -5.07 30.99
CA GLY A 765 29.47 -5.67 31.08
C GLY A 765 28.87 -5.92 29.71
N ASP A 766 29.70 -6.00 28.67
CA ASP A 766 29.26 -6.22 27.29
C ASP A 766 29.00 -7.70 26.95
N GLY A 767 29.22 -8.58 27.91
CA GLY A 767 29.07 -10.03 27.81
C GLY A 767 30.35 -10.75 27.40
N HIS A 768 31.41 -10.01 27.06
CA HIS A 768 32.70 -10.56 26.69
C HIS A 768 33.73 -10.40 27.81
N THR A 769 34.62 -11.38 27.95
CA THR A 769 35.70 -11.38 28.93
C THR A 769 36.79 -10.39 28.53
N ASP A 770 37.03 -9.39 29.35
CA ASP A 770 38.15 -8.46 29.27
C ASP A 770 39.41 -9.01 29.95
N LEU A 771 40.56 -8.42 29.63
CA LEU A 771 41.87 -8.89 30.13
C LEU A 771 42.55 -7.84 30.99
N VAL A 772 43.07 -8.24 32.15
CA VAL A 772 43.84 -7.38 33.05
C VAL A 772 45.32 -7.73 32.97
N PHE A 773 46.13 -6.73 32.62
CA PHE A 773 47.57 -6.80 32.52
C PHE A 773 48.26 -5.81 33.45
N GLN A 774 49.50 -6.11 33.81
CA GLN A 774 50.29 -5.23 34.65
C GLN A 774 51.79 -5.36 34.35
N VAL A 775 52.50 -4.23 34.37
CA VAL A 775 53.97 -4.25 34.43
C VAL A 775 54.40 -4.65 35.84
N PRO A 776 55.30 -5.64 36.03
CA PRO A 776 55.78 -6.03 37.35
C PRO A 776 56.28 -4.84 38.17
N GLY A 777 55.76 -4.67 39.39
CA GLY A 777 56.14 -3.57 40.30
C GLY A 777 55.53 -2.20 39.99
N SER A 778 54.71 -2.07 38.94
CA SER A 778 53.92 -0.86 38.65
C SER A 778 52.68 -0.80 39.53
N ASN A 779 52.25 0.40 39.92
CA ASN A 779 50.95 0.63 40.56
C ASN A 779 49.83 0.91 39.54
N GLN A 780 49.92 0.37 38.33
CA GLN A 780 48.94 0.60 37.27
C GLN A 780 48.55 -0.70 36.57
N ALA A 781 47.25 -0.94 36.48
CA ALA A 781 46.64 -1.99 35.66
C ALA A 781 46.39 -1.46 34.25
N SER A 782 46.55 -2.31 33.24
CA SER A 782 46.03 -2.11 31.89
C SER A 782 44.87 -3.06 31.67
N ILE A 783 43.68 -2.53 31.51
CA ILE A 783 42.46 -3.28 31.22
C ILE A 783 42.26 -3.23 29.72
N VAL A 784 42.30 -4.38 29.07
CA VAL A 784 42.12 -4.52 27.63
C VAL A 784 40.70 -4.98 27.39
N LEU A 785 39.88 -4.07 26.87
CA LEU A 785 38.48 -4.38 26.54
C LEU A 785 38.45 -5.25 25.28
N MET A 786 37.71 -6.34 25.32
CA MET A 786 37.72 -7.38 24.32
C MET A 786 36.41 -7.45 23.54
N ARG A 787 36.49 -7.68 22.23
CA ARG A 787 35.32 -7.99 21.40
C ARG A 787 35.68 -8.82 20.19
N ASP A 788 34.94 -9.89 19.93
CA ASP A 788 35.17 -10.83 18.82
C ASP A 788 36.62 -11.35 18.77
N GLY A 789 37.22 -11.57 19.94
CA GLY A 789 38.63 -11.95 20.11
C GLY A 789 39.66 -10.86 19.76
N ALA A 790 39.23 -9.60 19.61
CA ALA A 790 40.09 -8.43 19.41
C ALA A 790 40.20 -7.59 20.68
N ALA A 791 41.37 -7.01 20.93
CA ALA A 791 41.47 -5.85 21.80
C ALA A 791 40.85 -4.63 21.08
N VAL A 792 39.77 -4.07 21.62
CA VAL A 792 39.08 -2.90 21.03
C VAL A 792 39.43 -1.59 21.73
N ALA A 793 39.78 -1.65 23.01
CA ALA A 793 40.25 -0.51 23.77
C ALA A 793 41.21 -0.96 24.88
N THR A 794 41.94 0.00 25.45
CA THR A 794 42.75 -0.25 26.65
C THR A 794 42.58 0.91 27.61
N ALA A 795 42.04 0.63 28.79
CA ALA A 795 41.99 1.55 29.90
C ALA A 795 43.18 1.33 30.83
N ARG A 796 43.60 2.37 31.54
CA ARG A 796 44.62 2.27 32.58
C ARG A 796 44.03 2.71 33.90
N VAL A 797 44.15 1.86 34.91
CA VAL A 797 43.58 2.11 36.24
C VAL A 797 44.72 2.16 37.25
N ALA A 798 44.74 3.23 38.05
CA ALA A 798 45.70 3.38 39.11
C ALA A 798 45.35 2.40 40.23
N MET A 799 46.27 1.51 40.56
CA MET A 799 46.17 0.64 41.71
C MET A 799 46.69 1.36 42.96
N PRO A 800 46.17 1.02 44.15
CA PRO A 800 46.78 1.39 45.42
C PRO A 800 48.24 0.96 45.47
N ASN A 801 49.07 1.75 46.15
CA ASN A 801 50.51 1.50 46.28
C ASN A 801 50.79 0.37 47.29
N LEU A 802 50.43 -0.86 46.92
CA LEU A 802 50.64 -2.08 47.69
C LEU A 802 51.73 -2.96 47.04
N PRO A 803 52.52 -3.71 47.82
CA PRO A 803 53.39 -4.76 47.29
C PRO A 803 52.51 -5.93 46.79
N LEU A 804 52.03 -5.82 45.55
CA LEU A 804 51.03 -6.73 44.99
C LEU A 804 51.52 -8.18 44.94
N ARG A 805 50.67 -9.12 45.38
CA ARG A 805 50.93 -10.56 45.24
C ARG A 805 49.78 -11.36 44.61
N GLN A 806 48.54 -10.85 44.57
CA GLN A 806 47.43 -11.54 43.90
C GLN A 806 46.35 -10.57 43.39
N VAL A 807 45.83 -10.82 42.19
CA VAL A 807 44.78 -10.04 41.52
C VAL A 807 43.78 -11.04 40.92
N THR A 808 42.49 -10.77 41.07
CA THR A 808 41.41 -11.50 40.39
C THR A 808 40.30 -10.55 39.99
N THR A 809 39.41 -10.99 39.11
CA THR A 809 38.22 -10.24 38.68
C THR A 809 36.97 -10.99 39.10
N ALA A 810 35.93 -10.28 39.55
CA ALA A 810 34.65 -10.88 39.89
C ALA A 810 33.57 -9.81 40.16
N ASP A 811 32.31 -10.06 39.76
CA ASP A 811 31.15 -9.25 40.13
C ASP A 811 30.77 -9.42 41.61
N VAL A 812 31.38 -8.64 42.52
CA VAL A 812 31.19 -8.80 43.98
C VAL A 812 30.04 -7.98 44.55
N ASP A 813 29.38 -7.16 43.73
CA ASP A 813 28.22 -6.37 44.15
C ASP A 813 26.92 -6.74 43.42
N GLY A 814 26.99 -7.67 42.47
CA GLY A 814 25.87 -8.24 41.72
C GLY A 814 25.26 -7.28 40.73
N ASP A 815 26.06 -6.33 40.24
CA ASP A 815 25.65 -5.35 39.26
C ASP A 815 25.94 -5.81 37.81
N GLY A 816 26.54 -6.97 37.60
CA GLY A 816 26.80 -7.54 36.29
C GLY A 816 28.01 -6.96 35.57
N PHE A 817 28.87 -6.22 36.27
CA PHE A 817 30.22 -5.89 35.84
C PHE A 817 31.22 -6.64 36.73
N ASP A 818 32.24 -7.25 36.15
CA ASP A 818 33.32 -7.84 36.95
C ASP A 818 34.20 -6.73 37.54
N ASP A 819 34.31 -6.74 38.86
CA ASP A 819 35.16 -5.82 39.61
C ASP A 819 36.61 -6.33 39.66
N LEU A 820 37.54 -5.46 40.04
CA LEU A 820 38.94 -5.84 40.20
C LEU A 820 39.30 -5.94 41.68
N LEU A 821 39.72 -7.13 42.09
CA LEU A 821 40.10 -7.45 43.45
C LEU A 821 41.60 -7.66 43.54
N TRP A 822 42.25 -6.99 44.49
CA TRP A 822 43.66 -7.20 44.78
C TRP A 822 43.95 -7.18 46.27
N GLY A 823 44.97 -7.92 46.69
CA GLY A 823 45.32 -7.97 48.10
C GLY A 823 46.77 -8.32 48.37
N ASP A 824 47.15 -8.12 49.63
CA ASP A 824 48.45 -8.48 50.17
C ASP A 824 48.27 -9.59 51.22
N PRO A 825 48.61 -10.84 50.86
CA PRO A 825 48.64 -11.98 51.78
C PRO A 825 49.40 -11.72 53.07
N ALA A 826 50.46 -10.91 53.04
CA ALA A 826 51.31 -10.68 54.21
C ALA A 826 50.64 -9.77 55.25
N THR A 827 49.70 -8.92 54.83
CA THR A 827 49.06 -7.92 55.69
C THR A 827 47.56 -8.12 55.86
N ALA A 828 47.01 -9.25 55.39
CA ALA A 828 45.59 -9.58 55.47
C ALA A 828 44.66 -8.60 54.72
N ARG A 829 45.20 -7.68 53.91
CA ARG A 829 44.42 -6.59 53.30
C ARG A 829 43.90 -6.97 51.92
N ILE A 830 42.63 -6.68 51.66
CA ILE A 830 42.00 -6.74 50.34
C ILE A 830 41.44 -5.38 49.95
N GLU A 831 41.40 -5.14 48.67
CA GLU A 831 40.89 -3.93 48.05
C GLU A 831 40.09 -4.32 46.81
N VAL A 832 38.98 -3.61 46.60
CA VAL A 832 38.05 -3.80 45.50
C VAL A 832 37.93 -2.48 44.75
N GLU A 833 38.24 -2.53 43.47
CA GLU A 833 37.90 -1.48 42.52
C GLU A 833 36.65 -1.89 41.77
N ARG A 834 35.54 -1.21 42.06
CA ARG A 834 34.27 -1.44 41.40
C ARG A 834 34.29 -0.92 39.98
N PHE A 835 33.69 -1.63 39.04
CA PHE A 835 33.57 -1.18 37.65
C PHE A 835 32.13 -0.95 37.23
N GLU A 836 31.93 0.09 36.43
CA GLU A 836 30.67 0.30 35.70
C GLU A 836 31.04 0.69 34.27
N ARG A 837 30.67 -0.16 33.29
CA ARG A 837 30.90 0.07 31.85
C ARG A 837 32.37 0.37 31.52
N GLY A 838 33.29 -0.42 32.06
CA GLY A 838 34.73 -0.32 31.76
C GLY A 838 35.44 0.83 32.47
N ASN A 839 34.75 1.53 33.38
CA ASN A 839 35.31 2.61 34.17
C ASN A 839 35.26 2.27 35.66
N ALA A 840 36.31 2.65 36.38
CA ALA A 840 36.33 2.59 37.84
C ALA A 840 35.18 3.46 38.42
N ALA A 841 34.28 2.81 39.14
CA ALA A 841 33.09 3.41 39.76
C ALA A 841 33.26 3.66 41.26
N GLY A 842 34.24 3.01 41.89
CA GLY A 842 34.58 3.24 43.29
C GLY A 842 35.70 2.34 43.80
N HIS A 843 36.37 2.78 44.85
CA HIS A 843 37.52 2.08 45.45
C HIS A 843 37.30 1.87 46.94
N LEU A 844 37.39 0.63 47.41
CA LEU A 844 37.16 0.29 48.82
C LEU A 844 38.10 -0.81 49.32
N GLY A 845 38.59 -0.64 50.56
CA GLY A 845 39.56 -1.55 51.19
C GLY A 845 39.11 -2.09 52.54
N GLY A 846 39.56 -3.29 52.88
CA GLY A 846 39.24 -3.98 54.14
C GLY A 846 40.34 -4.95 54.60
N ASP A 847 40.30 -5.31 55.88
CA ASP A 847 41.19 -6.32 56.50
C ASP A 847 40.41 -7.63 56.66
N LEU A 848 40.97 -8.73 56.13
CA LEU A 848 40.42 -10.09 56.18
C LEU A 848 40.79 -10.83 57.47
N GLY A 849 41.61 -10.23 58.35
CA GLY A 849 41.87 -10.70 59.71
C GLY A 849 42.85 -11.88 59.86
N THR A 850 43.38 -12.45 58.77
CA THR A 850 44.40 -13.50 58.78
C THR A 850 45.50 -13.20 57.77
N ALA A 851 46.77 -13.42 58.11
CA ALA A 851 47.91 -13.23 57.20
C ALA A 851 48.44 -14.59 56.72
N GLY A 852 49.02 -14.64 55.53
CA GLY A 852 49.55 -15.85 54.90
C GLY A 852 48.59 -16.52 53.91
N TRP A 853 47.52 -15.84 53.51
CA TRP A 853 46.48 -16.45 52.68
C TRP A 853 46.81 -16.58 51.19
N SER A 854 46.09 -17.44 50.48
CA SER A 854 46.00 -17.42 49.00
C SER A 854 44.55 -17.21 48.54
N LEU A 855 44.37 -16.50 47.41
CA LEU A 855 43.09 -16.27 46.73
C LEU A 855 42.98 -17.18 45.49
N PRO A 856 42.56 -18.45 45.63
CA PRO A 856 42.34 -19.33 44.48
C PRO A 856 41.45 -18.69 43.40
N GLY A 857 40.47 -17.87 43.78
CA GLY A 857 39.66 -17.12 42.84
C GLY A 857 38.28 -16.78 43.44
N PRO A 858 37.42 -16.09 42.69
CA PRO A 858 36.02 -15.99 43.05
C PRO A 858 35.33 -17.35 42.95
N VAL A 859 34.24 -17.51 43.69
CA VAL A 859 33.32 -18.65 43.58
C VAL A 859 31.87 -18.14 43.59
N HIS A 860 30.93 -18.98 43.19
CA HIS A 860 29.50 -18.71 43.36
C HIS A 860 28.83 -19.91 44.03
N THR A 861 28.38 -19.78 45.27
CA THR A 861 27.86 -20.87 46.09
C THR A 861 26.46 -20.57 46.60
N ALA A 862 26.05 -19.31 46.53
CA ALA A 862 24.71 -18.85 46.85
C ALA A 862 23.63 -19.53 45.99
N LYS A 863 22.46 -19.75 46.57
CA LYS A 863 21.30 -20.38 45.94
C LYS A 863 20.24 -19.34 45.61
N PRO A 864 19.30 -19.65 44.70
CA PRO A 864 18.13 -18.80 44.51
C PRO A 864 17.43 -18.52 45.84
N GLY A 865 17.34 -17.24 46.21
CA GLY A 865 16.76 -16.77 47.48
C GLY A 865 17.79 -16.26 48.50
N ASP A 866 19.07 -16.58 48.34
CA ASP A 866 20.14 -15.99 49.12
C ASP A 866 20.37 -14.52 48.69
N ASN A 867 20.76 -13.66 49.63
CA ASN A 867 20.85 -12.22 49.39
C ASN A 867 21.97 -11.82 48.42
N ASP A 868 22.94 -12.70 48.25
CA ASP A 868 24.15 -12.64 47.43
C ASP A 868 24.07 -13.56 46.20
N TYR A 869 22.90 -14.15 45.91
CA TYR A 869 22.71 -14.91 44.68
C TYR A 869 23.02 -14.08 43.44
N GLY A 870 23.82 -14.63 42.53
CA GLY A 870 24.44 -13.96 41.38
C GLY A 870 25.57 -12.98 41.68
N MET A 871 26.10 -12.93 42.92
CA MET A 871 27.35 -12.22 43.26
C MET A 871 28.48 -13.23 43.39
N ALA A 872 29.70 -12.83 43.06
CA ALA A 872 30.90 -13.59 43.37
C ALA A 872 31.22 -13.51 44.87
N GLU A 873 31.57 -14.65 45.45
CA GLU A 873 32.10 -14.77 46.80
C GLU A 873 33.62 -14.99 46.77
N LEU A 874 34.29 -14.76 47.90
CA LEU A 874 35.74 -14.90 48.00
C LEU A 874 36.11 -16.19 48.73
N LEU A 875 36.83 -17.08 48.03
CA LEU A 875 37.45 -18.24 48.64
C LEU A 875 38.90 -17.92 49.02
N LEU A 876 39.25 -18.16 50.29
CA LEU A 876 40.59 -17.96 50.84
C LEU A 876 41.14 -19.26 51.40
N ASP A 877 42.45 -19.50 51.28
CA ASP A 877 43.20 -20.47 52.08
C ASP A 877 43.97 -19.72 53.17
N ASP A 878 43.93 -20.15 54.43
CA ASP A 878 44.64 -19.52 55.56
C ASP A 878 46.18 -19.72 55.54
N GLY A 879 46.71 -20.42 54.53
CA GLY A 879 48.14 -20.69 54.39
C GLY A 879 48.62 -21.91 55.18
N VAL A 880 47.72 -22.59 55.89
CA VAL A 880 47.94 -23.87 56.57
C VAL A 880 46.97 -24.95 56.04
N GLY A 881 46.23 -24.65 54.97
CA GLY A 881 45.37 -25.60 54.27
C GLY A 881 43.96 -25.71 54.84
N ASN A 882 43.46 -24.70 55.57
CA ASN A 882 42.04 -24.59 55.89
C ASN A 882 41.39 -23.48 55.05
N PRO A 883 40.48 -23.83 54.14
CA PRO A 883 39.79 -22.82 53.38
C PRO A 883 38.63 -22.18 54.11
N SER A 884 38.48 -20.90 53.84
CA SER A 884 37.48 -20.00 54.39
C SER A 884 36.74 -19.33 53.25
N LEU A 885 35.42 -19.42 53.27
CA LEU A 885 34.55 -18.78 52.28
C LEU A 885 33.98 -17.49 52.87
N TRP A 886 34.12 -16.40 52.15
CA TRP A 886 33.50 -15.13 52.49
C TRP A 886 32.26 -14.93 51.62
N THR A 887 31.11 -15.26 52.19
CA THR A 887 29.81 -15.08 51.54
C THR A 887 29.21 -13.71 51.84
N GLY A 888 28.22 -13.31 51.07
CA GLY A 888 27.49 -12.08 51.31
C GLY A 888 28.37 -10.85 51.23
N LEU A 889 29.37 -10.86 50.33
CA LEU A 889 30.24 -9.72 50.14
C LEU A 889 29.41 -8.51 49.77
N ARG A 890 29.61 -7.44 50.54
CA ARG A 890 28.93 -6.18 50.33
C ARG A 890 29.94 -5.07 50.38
N VAL A 891 29.83 -4.22 49.40
CA VAL A 891 30.67 -3.05 49.25
C VAL A 891 29.89 -1.85 49.77
N GLY A 892 30.27 -1.37 50.96
CA GLY A 892 29.63 -0.23 51.63
C GLY A 892 30.54 1.00 51.65
N SER A 893 30.02 2.17 52.00
CA SER A 893 30.77 3.45 52.00
C SER A 893 32.01 3.50 52.90
N SER A 894 32.26 2.47 53.71
CA SER A 894 33.34 2.40 54.70
C SER A 894 34.15 1.09 54.67
N GLY A 895 33.94 0.21 53.68
CA GLY A 895 34.73 -1.02 53.51
C GLY A 895 33.98 -2.18 52.84
N VAL A 896 34.66 -3.32 52.75
CA VAL A 896 34.12 -4.61 52.30
C VAL A 896 33.62 -5.39 53.53
N TYR A 897 32.38 -5.87 53.48
CA TYR A 897 31.74 -6.66 54.54
C TYR A 897 31.39 -8.03 54.00
N GLY A 898 31.49 -9.08 54.82
CA GLY A 898 31.06 -10.42 54.44
C GLY A 898 30.87 -11.31 55.66
N THR A 899 30.29 -12.48 55.44
CA THR A 899 30.18 -13.53 56.46
C THR A 899 31.28 -14.54 56.22
N LEU A 900 32.10 -14.78 57.24
CA LEU A 900 33.12 -15.81 57.20
C LEU A 900 32.50 -17.17 57.51
N GLU A 901 32.51 -18.06 56.54
CA GLU A 901 32.15 -19.46 56.71
C GLU A 901 33.41 -20.33 56.65
N VAL A 902 33.75 -20.95 57.79
CA VAL A 902 34.77 -21.99 57.82
C VAL A 902 34.13 -23.25 57.28
N LEU A 903 34.55 -23.64 56.09
CA LEU A 903 34.00 -24.81 55.42
C LEU A 903 34.65 -26.09 56.00
N PRO A 904 33.90 -27.21 56.07
CA PRO A 904 34.36 -28.45 56.72
C PRO A 904 35.33 -29.22 55.82
N TYR A 905 36.49 -28.64 55.52
CA TYR A 905 37.32 -29.08 54.40
C TYR A 905 38.25 -30.27 54.67
N GLY A 906 38.57 -30.57 55.94
CA GLY A 906 39.64 -31.52 56.26
C GLY A 906 41.01 -30.97 55.83
N GLY A 907 41.95 -30.84 56.76
CA GLY A 907 43.27 -30.27 56.44
C GLY A 907 44.06 -31.15 55.46
N GLY A 908 44.75 -30.52 54.51
CA GLY A 908 45.74 -31.19 53.64
C GLY A 908 45.48 -31.14 52.13
N TYR A 909 44.45 -30.45 51.66
CA TYR A 909 44.19 -30.23 50.22
C TYR A 909 44.77 -28.89 49.76
N GLU A 910 45.24 -28.84 48.52
CA GLU A 910 45.56 -27.61 47.80
C GLU A 910 44.32 -27.18 47.00
N LEU A 911 43.84 -25.96 47.25
CA LEU A 911 42.77 -25.36 46.45
C LEU A 911 43.34 -24.78 45.17
N GLU A 912 42.69 -25.10 44.07
CA GLU A 912 43.06 -24.64 42.74
C GLU A 912 42.01 -23.65 42.24
N ARG A 913 42.40 -22.86 41.25
CA ARG A 913 41.58 -21.74 40.81
C ARG A 913 40.15 -22.17 40.49
N SER A 914 39.20 -21.33 40.88
CA SER A 914 37.87 -21.29 40.30
C SER A 914 37.71 -19.96 39.60
N ARG A 915 36.98 -19.99 38.50
CA ARG A 915 36.38 -18.78 37.98
C ARG A 915 35.12 -18.40 38.74
#